data_AF-A0A924IGZ5-F1
#
_entry.id   AF-A0A924IGZ5-F1
#
_cell.length_a   1.000
_cell.length_b   1.000
_cell.length_c   1.000
_cell.angle_alpha   90.00
_cell.angle_beta   90.00
_cell.angle_gamma   90.00
#
_symmetry.space_group_name_H-M   'P 1'
#
loop_
_entity.id
_entity.type
_entity.pdbx_description
1 polymer ?
#
loop_
_entity_poly.entity_id
_entity_poly.type
_entity_poly.pdbx_seq_one_letter_code
_entity_poly.pdbx_strand_id
1 'polypeptide(L)'
;FINPMGEDKSKPTQIWTQGETEANSAWMVTIDKPNQKSTEEITMTVPDKYVTLSNGLLISKKKNADGSRTDYWKMDLPHAPYLFFMGVGDYSITKDTYKGKEVSYYVEKEYAPYARGIFGNTPEMIKFFSEKTGVDFPWAKYAQIVGRDYVSGAMENTTATLHQESAYQNGRQLTDGNAWEETIAHELFHQWFGDYVTAESWSNITVNESFANYSEYLWDEYKYGKDYADAHHSEDMQGYLQSGSEKKDLVRYYYSNKEDVFDAVSYNKGGAILHMLRNYVGDDAFFKSLNNYLTTNKFKAGEAGQLRLAFEEVTGKDMNWFWNQWYYGNGHPKLKIDYNYDIPGMAGVAEVVIQQTQKTGKIFTLPIAVDVYTNGTAKRYNVWIKNQTDTFYFNVTSKPELINVDADKILLAEKTDNKSDENYINQFKYAKNYLDRKEALDYFAKKNMPEIAKGLHDKFSKLKINTIQKISSSPYKADPVVLSDIEEMAKKDNNKKVKAAAINYLVKTGNTKYLPIYQAAINDSSYSVAGAGLKGLSALDSSNAYIQAKKYSTDARGTLGNEVNRILIANGTEADFDFIANSYNTAAPSEEKIGMTEKFAGFLLKVNDVTRLKKGIDYIMNFRNLIPAQYRSYVDPSFKVGFDKLSAAKGAEIDAYIKSVFK
;
A
#
# COMPACT_ATOMS: atom_id res chain seq x y z
N PHE A 1 -2.62 23.03 12.85
CA PHE A 1 -3.10 24.18 12.07
C PHE A 1 -2.32 24.25 10.77
N ILE A 2 -3.02 24.40 9.65
CA ILE A 2 -2.42 24.55 8.31
C ILE A 2 -2.71 25.94 7.78
N ASN A 3 -1.67 26.62 7.33
CA ASN A 3 -1.72 27.98 6.78
C ASN A 3 -2.65 28.95 7.54
N PRO A 4 -2.50 29.11 8.87
CA PRO A 4 -3.41 29.93 9.67
C PRO A 4 -3.31 31.43 9.33
N MET A 5 -2.15 31.88 8.87
CA MET A 5 -1.89 33.27 8.49
C MET A 5 -2.19 33.57 7.00
N GLY A 6 -2.49 32.54 6.20
CA GLY A 6 -2.75 32.71 4.75
C GLY A 6 -1.52 33.14 3.94
N GLU A 7 -0.32 32.91 4.46
CA GLU A 7 0.96 33.29 3.86
C GLU A 7 1.32 32.37 2.69
N ASP A 8 1.05 31.07 2.81
CA ASP A 8 1.23 30.12 1.72
C ASP A 8 0.00 30.12 0.80
N LYS A 9 0.12 30.70 -0.38
CA LYS A 9 -1.00 30.76 -1.35
C LYS A 9 -1.32 29.41 -2.00
N SER A 10 -0.45 28.41 -1.84
CA SER A 10 -0.65 27.06 -2.38
C SER A 10 -1.42 26.14 -1.43
N LYS A 11 -1.61 26.54 -0.16
CA LYS A 11 -2.30 25.75 0.86
C LYS A 11 -3.56 26.45 1.36
N PRO A 12 -4.68 25.74 1.55
CA PRO A 12 -5.85 26.30 2.23
C PRO A 12 -5.58 26.47 3.72
N THR A 13 -6.33 27.35 4.37
CA THR A 13 -6.40 27.39 5.84
C THR A 13 -7.23 26.21 6.34
N GLN A 14 -6.62 25.34 7.16
CA GLN A 14 -7.27 24.17 7.73
C GLN A 14 -6.90 23.98 9.21
N ILE A 15 -7.75 23.29 9.94
CA ILE A 15 -7.49 22.71 11.26
C ILE A 15 -7.90 21.25 11.17
N TRP A 16 -7.06 20.37 11.68
CA TRP A 16 -7.37 18.97 11.96
C TRP A 16 -6.61 18.58 13.23
N THR A 17 -7.11 17.58 13.97
CA THR A 17 -6.45 17.01 15.15
C THR A 17 -5.94 15.61 14.84
N GLN A 18 -4.87 15.20 15.53
CA GLN A 18 -4.39 13.82 15.56
C GLN A 18 -4.33 13.38 17.01
N GLY A 19 -5.06 12.31 17.34
CA GLY A 19 -5.20 11.82 18.71
C GLY A 19 -4.32 10.62 19.02
N GLU A 20 -4.11 9.73 18.04
CA GLU A 20 -3.22 8.58 18.22
C GLU A 20 -1.75 9.03 18.25
N THR A 21 -0.91 8.53 19.16
CA THR A 21 -1.23 7.49 20.14
C THR A 21 -1.82 8.01 21.45
N GLU A 22 -1.34 9.14 21.98
CA GLU A 22 -1.93 9.78 23.19
C GLU A 22 -1.74 11.30 23.11
N ALA A 23 -2.18 11.90 22.01
CA ALA A 23 -1.96 13.30 21.66
C ALA A 23 -3.16 14.21 21.94
N ASN A 24 -4.35 13.65 22.19
CA ASN A 24 -5.52 14.47 22.49
C ASN A 24 -5.43 15.12 23.89
N SER A 25 -4.66 14.52 24.82
CA SER A 25 -4.28 15.15 26.09
C SER A 25 -3.48 16.47 25.94
N ALA A 26 -2.91 16.75 24.75
CA ALA A 26 -2.16 17.98 24.50
C ALA A 26 -3.06 19.21 24.32
N TRP A 27 -4.34 19.03 23.96
CA TRP A 27 -5.28 20.13 23.74
C TRP A 27 -6.56 20.06 24.59
N MET A 28 -6.86 18.89 25.18
CA MET A 28 -7.93 18.73 26.17
C MET A 28 -7.47 17.93 27.38
N VAL A 29 -8.00 18.24 28.58
CA VAL A 29 -7.71 17.47 29.79
C VAL A 29 -8.50 16.16 29.75
N THR A 30 -7.81 15.03 29.60
CA THR A 30 -8.43 13.70 29.57
C THR A 30 -7.47 12.63 30.09
N ILE A 31 -8.01 11.46 30.42
CA ILE A 31 -7.22 10.24 30.60
C ILE A 31 -7.05 9.62 29.22
N ASP A 32 -5.94 9.96 28.56
CA ASP A 32 -5.68 9.60 27.17
C ASP A 32 -5.11 8.18 27.06
N LYS A 33 -5.98 7.20 27.27
CA LYS A 33 -5.67 5.76 27.19
C LYS A 33 -6.76 5.03 26.40
N PRO A 34 -6.40 4.00 25.62
CA PRO A 34 -7.34 3.35 24.71
C PRO A 34 -8.44 2.55 25.43
N ASN A 35 -8.21 2.09 26.66
CA ASN A 35 -9.24 1.48 27.52
C ASN A 35 -10.25 2.47 28.13
N GLN A 36 -10.06 3.78 27.98
CA GLN A 36 -11.08 4.74 28.42
C GLN A 36 -12.20 4.83 27.38
N LYS A 37 -13.43 5.02 27.86
CA LYS A 37 -14.63 5.09 27.03
C LYS A 37 -15.54 6.20 27.55
N SER A 38 -15.90 7.12 26.68
CA SER A 38 -16.79 8.23 26.99
C SER A 38 -17.59 8.64 25.76
N THR A 39 -18.75 9.27 25.98
CA THR A 39 -19.42 10.07 24.96
C THR A 39 -18.73 11.43 24.85
N GLU A 40 -18.86 12.09 23.70
CA GLU A 40 -18.27 13.43 23.51
C GLU A 40 -19.28 14.44 22.96
N GLU A 41 -19.05 15.70 23.31
CA GLU A 41 -19.77 16.85 22.80
C GLU A 41 -18.74 17.94 22.49
N ILE A 42 -18.73 18.41 21.24
CA ILE A 42 -17.77 19.41 20.78
C ILE A 42 -18.52 20.60 20.20
N THR A 43 -18.23 21.79 20.73
CA THR A 43 -18.77 23.06 20.23
C THR A 43 -17.64 23.86 19.60
N MET A 44 -17.75 24.15 18.31
CA MET A 44 -16.76 24.90 17.55
C MET A 44 -17.33 26.23 17.09
N THR A 45 -16.68 27.35 17.46
CA THR A 45 -17.00 28.66 16.89
C THR A 45 -15.97 29.02 15.83
N VAL A 46 -16.41 29.14 14.58
CA VAL A 46 -15.54 29.32 13.41
C VAL A 46 -16.09 30.43 12.49
N PRO A 47 -15.26 31.07 11.65
CA PRO A 47 -15.77 31.94 10.59
C PRO A 47 -16.80 31.22 9.70
N ASP A 48 -17.94 31.87 9.37
CA ASP A 48 -19.09 31.23 8.69
C ASP A 48 -18.73 30.59 7.34
N LYS A 49 -17.67 31.05 6.68
CA LYS A 49 -17.20 30.50 5.40
C LYS A 49 -16.64 29.08 5.48
N TYR A 50 -16.19 28.63 6.66
CA TYR A 50 -15.60 27.30 6.82
C TYR A 50 -16.67 26.26 7.15
N VAL A 51 -16.38 25.01 6.81
CA VAL A 51 -17.12 23.85 7.31
C VAL A 51 -16.40 23.26 8.51
N THR A 52 -17.15 22.62 9.40
CA THR A 52 -16.63 21.85 10.51
C THR A 52 -16.95 20.37 10.32
N LEU A 53 -16.15 19.50 10.92
CA LEU A 53 -16.40 18.06 11.05
C LEU A 53 -15.90 17.60 12.42
N SER A 54 -16.69 16.76 13.09
CA SER A 54 -16.35 16.11 14.36
C SER A 54 -16.92 14.68 14.36
N ASN A 55 -16.68 13.93 15.43
CA ASN A 55 -17.36 12.66 15.66
C ASN A 55 -18.88 12.89 15.92
N GLY A 56 -19.69 11.86 15.69
CA GLY A 56 -21.13 11.91 15.97
C GLY A 56 -21.93 12.84 15.06
N LEU A 57 -23.12 13.29 15.44
CA LEU A 57 -23.98 14.10 14.58
C LEU A 57 -23.79 15.60 14.82
N LEU A 58 -23.92 16.39 13.75
CA LEU A 58 -24.03 17.84 13.83
C LEU A 58 -25.45 18.22 14.23
N ILE A 59 -25.62 18.59 15.50
CA ILE A 59 -26.93 18.84 16.10
C ILE A 59 -27.45 20.24 15.77
N SER A 60 -26.59 21.25 15.80
CA SER A 60 -27.02 22.62 15.48
C SER A 60 -25.90 23.48 14.91
N LYS A 61 -26.32 24.51 14.17
CA LYS A 61 -25.48 25.58 13.63
C LYS A 61 -26.11 26.93 13.98
N LYS A 62 -25.40 27.78 14.72
CA LYS A 62 -25.88 29.09 15.14
C LYS A 62 -24.97 30.19 14.61
N LYS A 63 -25.48 31.03 13.70
CA LYS A 63 -24.75 32.23 13.26
C LYS A 63 -24.66 33.26 14.39
N ASN A 64 -23.50 33.87 14.54
CA ASN A 64 -23.22 34.92 15.51
C ASN A 64 -23.23 36.29 14.83
N ALA A 65 -23.34 37.36 15.63
CA ALA A 65 -23.42 38.73 15.11
C ALA A 65 -22.09 39.25 14.52
N ASP A 66 -20.97 38.62 14.84
CA ASP A 66 -19.61 38.99 14.44
C ASP A 66 -19.14 38.31 13.13
N GLY A 67 -20.03 37.60 12.44
CA GLY A 67 -19.71 36.85 11.22
C GLY A 67 -19.10 35.46 11.46
N SER A 68 -18.98 35.04 12.72
CA SER A 68 -18.70 33.64 13.08
C SER A 68 -19.98 32.81 13.16
N ARG A 69 -19.82 31.50 13.27
CA ARG A 69 -20.87 30.51 13.49
C ARG A 69 -20.41 29.49 14.52
N THR A 70 -21.29 29.12 15.42
CA THR A 70 -21.08 28.08 16.42
C THR A 70 -21.78 26.79 15.97
N ASP A 71 -21.01 25.75 15.72
CA ASP A 71 -21.47 24.41 15.35
C ASP A 71 -21.38 23.49 16.58
N TYR A 72 -22.43 22.74 16.88
CA TYR A 72 -22.50 21.81 18.02
C TYR A 72 -22.62 20.36 17.53
N TRP A 73 -21.60 19.57 17.82
CA TRP A 73 -21.47 18.15 17.48
C TRP A 73 -21.64 17.27 18.72
N LYS A 74 -22.27 16.10 18.52
CA LYS A 74 -22.58 15.19 19.61
C LYS A 74 -22.39 13.72 19.20
N MET A 75 -21.59 13.01 19.97
CA MET A 75 -21.37 11.57 19.87
C MET A 75 -22.01 10.86 21.07
N ASP A 76 -23.18 10.26 20.85
CA ASP A 76 -23.97 9.62 21.91
C ASP A 76 -23.48 8.22 22.31
N LEU A 77 -22.61 7.60 21.50
CA LEU A 77 -22.06 6.27 21.79
C LEU A 77 -20.64 6.38 22.36
N PRO A 78 -20.28 5.57 23.36
CA PRO A 78 -18.97 5.63 23.98
C PRO A 78 -17.86 5.17 23.02
N HIS A 79 -16.78 5.94 22.95
CA HIS A 79 -15.55 5.63 22.20
C HIS A 79 -14.30 6.13 22.95
N ALA A 80 -13.11 5.79 22.44
CA ALA A 80 -11.84 6.10 23.10
C ALA A 80 -11.37 7.55 22.89
N PRO A 81 -10.74 8.21 23.89
CA PRO A 81 -10.22 9.57 23.75
C PRO A 81 -9.28 9.80 22.57
N TYR A 82 -8.45 8.82 22.19
CA TYR A 82 -7.52 8.97 21.06
C TYR A 82 -8.24 9.11 19.69
N LEU A 83 -9.52 8.73 19.62
CA LEU A 83 -10.35 8.78 18.41
C LEU A 83 -11.08 10.12 18.22
N PHE A 84 -11.02 11.01 19.21
CA PHE A 84 -11.69 12.30 19.18
C PHE A 84 -11.09 13.17 18.08
N PHE A 85 -11.94 13.85 17.33
CA PHE A 85 -11.56 14.56 16.12
C PHE A 85 -12.26 15.91 15.97
N MET A 86 -11.49 16.90 15.54
CA MET A 86 -12.01 18.18 15.05
C MET A 86 -11.34 18.55 13.74
N GLY A 87 -12.13 18.78 12.70
CA GLY A 87 -11.72 19.28 11.40
C GLY A 87 -12.42 20.59 11.05
N VAL A 88 -11.68 21.57 10.54
CA VAL A 88 -12.21 22.87 10.07
C VAL A 88 -11.49 23.27 8.78
N GLY A 89 -12.22 23.74 7.77
CA GLY A 89 -11.59 24.24 6.54
C GLY A 89 -12.58 24.63 5.46
N ASP A 90 -12.06 25.01 4.29
CA ASP A 90 -12.87 25.34 3.10
C ASP A 90 -13.01 24.09 2.20
N TYR A 91 -13.96 23.22 2.56
CA TYR A 91 -14.20 21.97 1.86
C TYR A 91 -15.53 21.99 1.09
N SER A 92 -15.56 21.27 -0.02
CA SER A 92 -16.79 20.77 -0.63
C SER A 92 -17.19 19.46 0.01
N ILE A 93 -18.49 19.27 0.21
CA ILE A 93 -19.04 18.05 0.82
C ILE A 93 -19.82 17.28 -0.24
N THR A 94 -19.33 16.09 -0.58
CA THR A 94 -20.09 15.12 -1.37
C THR A 94 -20.79 14.16 -0.43
N LYS A 95 -22.06 13.84 -0.69
CA LYS A 95 -22.87 12.95 0.14
C LYS A 95 -23.31 11.71 -0.63
N ASP A 96 -23.30 10.59 0.06
CA ASP A 96 -23.95 9.31 -0.23
C ASP A 96 -24.70 8.84 1.04
N THR A 97 -25.24 7.62 1.02
CA THR A 97 -25.96 7.06 2.16
C THR A 97 -25.81 5.56 2.26
N TYR A 98 -25.87 5.05 3.49
CA TYR A 98 -25.99 3.62 3.78
C TYR A 98 -27.15 3.40 4.76
N LYS A 99 -28.21 2.69 4.34
CA LYS A 99 -29.41 2.43 5.16
C LYS A 99 -29.98 3.68 5.88
N GLY A 100 -29.99 4.83 5.19
CA GLY A 100 -30.46 6.11 5.74
C GLY A 100 -29.46 6.85 6.63
N LYS A 101 -28.30 6.26 6.93
CA LYS A 101 -27.17 6.94 7.59
C LYS A 101 -26.41 7.78 6.56
N GLU A 102 -25.94 8.96 6.95
CA GLU A 102 -25.12 9.81 6.07
C GLU A 102 -23.74 9.18 5.87
N VAL A 103 -23.30 9.12 4.61
CA VAL A 103 -21.90 8.91 4.25
C VAL A 103 -21.42 10.15 3.52
N SER A 104 -20.33 10.80 3.97
CA SER A 104 -19.91 12.07 3.37
C SER A 104 -18.39 12.22 3.21
N TYR A 105 -17.99 12.96 2.17
CA TYR A 105 -16.58 13.17 1.81
C TYR A 105 -16.28 14.67 1.76
N TYR A 106 -15.33 15.10 2.58
CA TYR A 106 -14.89 16.48 2.75
C TYR A 106 -13.58 16.65 1.99
N VAL A 107 -13.67 17.27 0.83
CA VAL A 107 -12.53 17.45 -0.09
C VAL A 107 -12.41 18.90 -0.49
N GLU A 108 -11.20 19.34 -0.82
CA GLU A 108 -11.01 20.68 -1.37
C GLU A 108 -11.82 20.86 -2.66
N LYS A 109 -12.25 22.10 -2.94
CA LYS A 109 -13.15 22.42 -4.05
C LYS A 109 -12.67 21.89 -5.41
N GLU A 110 -11.37 21.89 -5.66
CA GLU A 110 -10.78 21.36 -6.89
C GLU A 110 -10.95 19.84 -7.07
N TYR A 111 -11.12 19.09 -5.97
CA TYR A 111 -11.32 17.63 -5.98
C TYR A 111 -12.78 17.21 -5.84
N ALA A 112 -13.72 18.14 -5.67
CA ALA A 112 -15.14 17.85 -5.58
C ALA A 112 -15.67 16.99 -6.75
N PRO A 113 -15.27 17.19 -8.02
CA PRO A 113 -15.71 16.34 -9.13
C PRO A 113 -15.21 14.89 -9.05
N TYR A 114 -14.14 14.63 -8.30
CA TYR A 114 -13.49 13.32 -8.20
C TYR A 114 -13.81 12.59 -6.89
N ALA A 115 -14.48 13.24 -5.93
CA ALA A 115 -14.75 12.70 -4.61
C ALA A 115 -15.39 11.30 -4.64
N ARG A 116 -16.39 11.07 -5.51
CA ARG A 116 -17.00 9.73 -5.66
C ARG A 116 -16.08 8.71 -6.33
N GLY A 117 -15.17 9.14 -7.18
CA GLY A 117 -14.18 8.25 -7.77
C GLY A 117 -13.15 7.75 -6.75
N ILE A 118 -12.86 8.56 -5.73
CA ILE A 118 -11.91 8.23 -4.65
C ILE A 118 -12.63 7.43 -3.55
N PHE A 119 -13.76 7.92 -3.04
CA PHE A 119 -14.42 7.40 -1.84
C PHE A 119 -15.75 6.68 -2.08
N GLY A 120 -16.27 6.65 -3.31
CA GLY A 120 -17.64 6.22 -3.60
C GLY A 120 -17.95 4.74 -3.33
N ASN A 121 -16.93 3.89 -3.14
CA ASN A 121 -17.12 2.49 -2.73
C ASN A 121 -17.43 2.35 -1.24
N THR A 122 -17.30 3.41 -0.42
CA THR A 122 -17.50 3.34 1.03
C THR A 122 -18.86 2.78 1.46
N PRO A 123 -20.03 3.16 0.89
CA PRO A 123 -21.30 2.52 1.25
C PRO A 123 -21.35 1.01 0.96
N GLU A 124 -20.68 0.55 -0.10
CA GLU A 124 -20.55 -0.87 -0.44
C GLU A 124 -19.62 -1.58 0.54
N MET A 125 -18.49 -0.98 0.91
CA MET A 125 -17.59 -1.51 1.94
C MET A 125 -18.29 -1.62 3.29
N ILE A 126 -19.07 -0.60 3.69
CA ILE A 126 -19.88 -0.65 4.93
C ILE A 126 -20.81 -1.84 4.90
N LYS A 127 -21.51 -2.06 3.77
CA LYS A 127 -22.38 -3.23 3.59
C LYS A 127 -21.60 -4.53 3.75
N PHE A 128 -20.50 -4.67 3.01
CA PHE A 128 -19.68 -5.86 2.97
C PHE A 128 -19.14 -6.22 4.36
N PHE A 129 -18.54 -5.28 5.07
CA PHE A 129 -17.98 -5.52 6.40
C PHE A 129 -19.08 -5.79 7.45
N SER A 130 -20.23 -5.13 7.34
CA SER A 130 -21.39 -5.45 8.19
C SER A 130 -21.86 -6.91 8.01
N GLU A 131 -21.92 -7.38 6.77
CA GLU A 131 -22.31 -8.76 6.43
C GLU A 131 -21.25 -9.77 6.87
N LYS A 132 -19.96 -9.48 6.67
CA LYS A 132 -18.85 -10.37 7.07
C LYS A 132 -18.70 -10.50 8.58
N THR A 133 -18.82 -9.41 9.32
CA THR A 133 -18.70 -9.42 10.78
C THR A 133 -20.00 -9.85 11.48
N GLY A 134 -21.12 -9.80 10.78
CA GLY A 134 -22.46 -9.99 11.36
C GLY A 134 -22.87 -8.88 12.34
N VAL A 135 -22.17 -7.75 12.35
CA VAL A 135 -22.46 -6.57 13.17
C VAL A 135 -22.77 -5.41 12.21
N ASP A 136 -24.01 -4.94 12.19
CA ASP A 136 -24.38 -3.78 11.36
C ASP A 136 -23.58 -2.54 11.76
N PHE A 137 -23.31 -1.64 10.80
CA PHE A 137 -22.52 -0.43 11.03
C PHE A 137 -23.00 0.35 12.27
N PRO A 138 -22.20 0.38 13.36
CA PRO A 138 -22.73 0.68 14.68
C PRO A 138 -22.99 2.17 14.91
N TRP A 139 -22.45 3.04 14.07
CA TRP A 139 -22.44 4.48 14.28
C TRP A 139 -23.54 5.23 13.52
N ALA A 140 -23.81 6.49 13.88
CA ALA A 140 -24.89 7.29 13.30
C ALA A 140 -24.60 7.82 11.88
N LYS A 141 -23.32 8.03 11.55
CA LYS A 141 -22.83 8.47 10.23
C LYS A 141 -21.43 7.91 9.97
N TYR A 142 -20.93 8.09 8.76
CA TYR A 142 -19.51 7.97 8.44
C TYR A 142 -19.06 9.10 7.53
N ALA A 143 -18.03 9.84 7.93
CA ALA A 143 -17.46 10.92 7.15
C ALA A 143 -15.98 10.67 6.91
N GLN A 144 -15.47 11.10 5.77
CA GLN A 144 -14.06 11.07 5.43
C GLN A 144 -13.61 12.46 5.03
N ILE A 145 -12.46 12.90 5.55
CA ILE A 145 -11.89 14.23 5.28
C ILE A 145 -10.44 14.09 4.87
N VAL A 146 -10.00 14.91 3.91
CA VAL A 146 -8.60 14.93 3.47
C VAL A 146 -7.90 16.18 4.03
N GLY A 147 -6.89 16.00 4.89
CA GLY A 147 -6.10 17.07 5.47
C GLY A 147 -4.76 17.28 4.77
N ARG A 148 -4.32 18.53 4.71
CA ARG A 148 -2.97 18.92 4.25
C ARG A 148 -1.93 18.74 5.35
N ASP A 149 -0.71 18.37 4.96
CA ASP A 149 0.45 18.10 5.81
C ASP A 149 0.17 17.07 6.92
N TYR A 150 -0.76 16.14 6.67
CA TYR A 150 -1.04 15.05 7.61
C TYR A 150 0.05 13.97 7.50
N VAL A 151 0.60 13.54 8.63
CA VAL A 151 1.88 12.83 8.69
C VAL A 151 1.78 11.31 8.88
N SER A 152 0.62 10.80 9.30
CA SER A 152 0.44 9.38 9.66
C SER A 152 -0.31 8.57 8.59
N GLY A 153 -0.49 9.10 7.38
CA GLY A 153 -1.21 8.41 6.31
C GLY A 153 -2.72 8.61 6.40
N ALA A 154 -3.38 7.95 7.35
CA ALA A 154 -4.78 8.16 7.70
C ALA A 154 -5.01 8.00 9.22
N MET A 155 -6.25 8.18 9.69
CA MET A 155 -6.64 8.05 11.09
C MET A 155 -8.10 7.62 11.18
N GLU A 156 -8.39 6.62 11.98
CA GLU A 156 -9.67 5.94 12.05
C GLU A 156 -10.72 6.66 12.89
N ASN A 157 -10.55 7.96 13.16
CA ASN A 157 -11.39 8.75 14.06
C ASN A 157 -12.87 8.38 13.93
N THR A 158 -13.51 7.98 15.04
CA THR A 158 -14.85 7.37 15.00
C THR A 158 -15.86 8.23 14.26
N THR A 159 -16.50 7.67 13.24
CA THR A 159 -17.44 8.36 12.33
C THR A 159 -16.86 9.47 11.44
N ALA A 160 -15.56 9.77 11.49
CA ALA A 160 -14.94 10.96 10.89
C ALA A 160 -13.46 10.76 10.49
N THR A 161 -13.15 9.72 9.72
CA THR A 161 -11.80 9.37 9.27
C THR A 161 -11.06 10.51 8.57
N LEU A 162 -9.81 10.76 8.99
CA LEU A 162 -8.90 11.71 8.36
C LEU A 162 -7.94 10.97 7.43
N HIS A 163 -7.75 11.48 6.21
CA HIS A 163 -6.79 11.00 5.22
C HIS A 163 -5.76 12.08 4.90
N GLN A 164 -4.52 11.69 4.60
CA GLN A 164 -3.53 12.62 4.05
C GLN A 164 -3.85 13.01 2.59
N GLU A 165 -3.26 14.11 2.13
CA GLU A 165 -3.48 14.66 0.78
C GLU A 165 -3.15 13.72 -0.39
N SER A 166 -2.39 12.64 -0.17
CA SER A 166 -2.13 11.60 -1.17
C SER A 166 -3.41 10.86 -1.60
N ALA A 167 -4.50 10.94 -0.82
CA ALA A 167 -5.82 10.48 -1.21
C ALA A 167 -6.37 11.22 -2.44
N TYR A 168 -5.89 12.44 -2.72
CA TYR A 168 -6.38 13.21 -3.85
C TYR A 168 -5.91 12.65 -5.19
N GLN A 169 -6.89 12.22 -5.98
CA GLN A 169 -6.72 11.76 -7.35
C GLN A 169 -7.63 12.54 -8.30
N ASN A 170 -7.13 12.83 -9.50
CA ASN A 170 -7.98 13.32 -10.60
C ASN A 170 -8.45 12.16 -11.50
N GLY A 171 -9.28 12.47 -12.50
CA GLY A 171 -9.85 11.46 -13.41
C GLY A 171 -8.80 10.63 -14.19
N ARG A 172 -7.63 11.22 -14.49
CA ARG A 172 -6.55 10.50 -15.19
C ARG A 172 -5.80 9.54 -14.26
N GLN A 173 -5.58 9.92 -13.00
CA GLN A 173 -5.07 9.00 -11.97
C GLN A 173 -6.06 7.84 -11.73
N LEU A 174 -7.36 8.14 -11.59
CA LEU A 174 -8.39 7.12 -11.39
C LEU A 174 -8.54 6.16 -12.58
N THR A 175 -8.20 6.60 -13.80
CA THR A 175 -8.11 5.72 -14.97
C THR A 175 -7.00 4.65 -14.82
N ASP A 176 -5.96 4.93 -14.04
CA ASP A 176 -4.90 3.96 -13.71
C ASP A 176 -5.24 3.08 -12.49
N GLY A 177 -6.34 3.40 -11.81
CA GLY A 177 -6.81 2.75 -10.58
C GLY A 177 -6.88 3.73 -9.40
N ASN A 178 -7.73 3.40 -8.43
CA ASN A 178 -7.77 4.08 -7.14
C ASN A 178 -6.60 3.58 -6.29
N ALA A 179 -5.64 4.46 -5.98
CA ALA A 179 -4.44 4.10 -5.24
C ALA A 179 -4.65 4.20 -3.72
N TRP A 180 -5.82 4.68 -3.29
CA TRP A 180 -6.18 4.91 -1.89
C TRP A 180 -7.29 3.97 -1.40
N GLU A 181 -7.76 3.05 -2.25
CA GLU A 181 -8.92 2.20 -1.95
C GLU A 181 -8.68 1.22 -0.80
N GLU A 182 -7.50 0.60 -0.78
CA GLU A 182 -7.05 -0.31 0.29
C GLU A 182 -7.00 0.46 1.63
N THR A 183 -6.42 1.67 1.65
CA THR A 183 -6.45 2.56 2.83
C THR A 183 -7.87 2.91 3.27
N ILE A 184 -8.79 3.20 2.34
CA ILE A 184 -10.20 3.48 2.71
C ILE A 184 -10.86 2.25 3.36
N ALA A 185 -10.57 1.05 2.87
CA ALA A 185 -11.06 -0.18 3.47
C ALA A 185 -10.50 -0.39 4.89
N HIS A 186 -9.19 -0.19 5.06
CA HIS A 186 -8.47 -0.24 6.33
C HIS A 186 -9.12 0.67 7.39
N GLU A 187 -9.19 1.97 7.10
CA GLU A 187 -9.74 2.97 8.01
C GLU A 187 -11.21 2.73 8.35
N LEU A 188 -11.98 2.25 7.37
CA LEU A 188 -13.38 1.94 7.60
C LEU A 188 -13.56 0.71 8.50
N PHE A 189 -12.70 -0.31 8.37
CA PHE A 189 -12.84 -1.52 9.15
C PHE A 189 -12.58 -1.29 10.65
N HIS A 190 -11.76 -0.28 10.97
CA HIS A 190 -11.58 0.15 12.35
C HIS A 190 -12.87 0.54 13.08
N GLN A 191 -13.90 0.96 12.34
CA GLN A 191 -15.22 1.25 12.90
C GLN A 191 -15.85 0.04 13.62
N TRP A 192 -15.35 -1.19 13.38
CA TRP A 192 -15.64 -2.39 14.17
C TRP A 192 -14.47 -2.82 15.07
N PHE A 193 -13.23 -2.77 14.56
CA PHE A 193 -12.01 -3.22 15.26
C PHE A 193 -11.06 -2.05 15.54
N GLY A 194 -11.10 -1.49 16.75
CA GLY A 194 -10.41 -0.25 17.10
C GLY A 194 -11.35 0.76 17.72
N ASP A 195 -12.55 0.92 17.15
CA ASP A 195 -13.52 1.90 17.65
C ASP A 195 -14.63 1.25 18.48
N TYR A 196 -15.27 0.24 17.91
CA TYR A 196 -16.40 -0.46 18.55
C TYR A 196 -15.91 -1.44 19.63
N VAL A 197 -14.79 -2.11 19.36
CA VAL A 197 -13.98 -2.82 20.34
C VAL A 197 -12.54 -2.30 20.20
N THR A 198 -12.16 -1.40 21.10
CA THR A 198 -10.83 -0.77 21.11
C THR A 198 -9.85 -1.62 21.91
N ALA A 199 -8.60 -1.74 21.47
CA ALA A 199 -7.52 -2.33 22.27
C ALA A 199 -7.52 -1.83 23.73
N GLU A 200 -7.32 -2.74 24.68
CA GLU A 200 -7.20 -2.39 26.10
C GLU A 200 -5.99 -1.49 26.37
N SER A 201 -4.89 -1.78 25.70
CA SER A 201 -3.64 -1.04 25.76
C SER A 201 -2.93 -1.19 24.41
N TRP A 202 -1.95 -0.33 24.13
CA TRP A 202 -1.13 -0.43 22.92
C TRP A 202 -0.43 -1.79 22.77
N SER A 203 -0.22 -2.51 23.87
CA SER A 203 0.23 -3.91 23.87
C SER A 203 -0.65 -4.84 23.04
N ASN A 204 -1.95 -4.54 22.97
CA ASN A 204 -2.98 -5.29 22.25
C ASN A 204 -3.35 -4.64 20.91
N ILE A 205 -2.55 -3.72 20.36
CA ILE A 205 -2.85 -2.99 19.12
C ILE A 205 -3.21 -3.90 17.94
N THR A 206 -2.78 -5.17 17.95
CA THR A 206 -3.20 -6.21 17.00
C THR A 206 -4.72 -6.31 16.83
N VAL A 207 -5.53 -6.10 17.88
CA VAL A 207 -6.99 -6.17 17.76
C VAL A 207 -7.58 -5.00 16.96
N ASN A 208 -6.79 -3.93 16.77
CA ASN A 208 -7.10 -2.82 15.87
C ASN A 208 -6.43 -3.09 14.51
N GLU A 209 -5.09 -3.05 14.49
CA GLU A 209 -4.30 -2.87 13.27
C GLU A 209 -4.14 -4.12 12.42
N SER A 210 -4.01 -5.29 13.06
CA SER A 210 -3.94 -6.54 12.31
C SER A 210 -5.24 -6.79 11.57
N PHE A 211 -6.37 -6.40 12.18
CA PHE A 211 -7.70 -6.53 11.60
C PHE A 211 -7.94 -5.52 10.49
N ALA A 212 -7.57 -4.25 10.70
CA ALA A 212 -7.67 -3.24 9.67
C ALA A 212 -6.80 -3.59 8.45
N ASN A 213 -5.56 -4.03 8.64
CA ASN A 213 -4.72 -4.52 7.56
C ASN A 213 -5.33 -5.76 6.87
N TYR A 214 -5.85 -6.73 7.63
CA TYR A 214 -6.50 -7.89 7.02
C TYR A 214 -7.78 -7.54 6.23
N SER A 215 -8.45 -6.44 6.58
CA SER A 215 -9.65 -5.99 5.88
C SER A 215 -9.38 -5.60 4.42
N GLU A 216 -8.15 -5.17 4.12
CA GLU A 216 -7.69 -4.84 2.76
C GLU A 216 -7.77 -6.09 1.87
N TYR A 217 -7.19 -7.22 2.33
CA TYR A 217 -7.33 -8.52 1.65
C TYR A 217 -8.80 -8.92 1.48
N LEU A 218 -9.63 -8.76 2.53
CA LEU A 218 -11.04 -9.13 2.47
C LEU A 218 -11.81 -8.32 1.42
N TRP A 219 -11.56 -7.01 1.36
CA TRP A 219 -12.16 -6.12 0.38
C TRP A 219 -11.72 -6.47 -1.04
N ASP A 220 -10.42 -6.65 -1.24
CA ASP A 220 -9.86 -7.02 -2.54
C ASP A 220 -10.40 -8.35 -3.07
N GLU A 221 -10.53 -9.35 -2.18
CA GLU A 221 -11.08 -10.66 -2.52
C GLU A 221 -12.55 -10.53 -2.97
N TYR A 222 -13.31 -9.66 -2.31
CA TYR A 222 -14.70 -9.37 -2.66
C TYR A 222 -14.84 -8.58 -3.97
N LYS A 223 -14.06 -7.51 -4.12
CA LYS A 223 -14.24 -6.53 -5.20
C LYS A 223 -13.57 -6.95 -6.50
N TYR A 224 -12.38 -7.54 -6.42
CA TYR A 224 -11.50 -7.81 -7.55
C TYR A 224 -11.14 -9.29 -7.69
N GLY A 225 -11.45 -10.11 -6.68
CA GLY A 225 -11.23 -11.55 -6.69
C GLY A 225 -9.89 -11.97 -6.11
N LYS A 226 -9.76 -13.27 -5.86
CA LYS A 226 -8.66 -13.87 -5.10
C LYS A 226 -7.25 -13.53 -5.61
N ASP A 227 -7.01 -13.48 -6.92
CA ASP A 227 -5.66 -13.16 -7.43
C ASP A 227 -5.21 -11.74 -7.05
N TYR A 228 -6.14 -10.79 -6.92
CA TYR A 228 -5.83 -9.43 -6.49
C TYR A 228 -5.49 -9.42 -4.99
N ALA A 229 -6.33 -10.05 -4.18
CA ALA A 229 -6.13 -10.19 -2.74
C ALA A 229 -4.82 -10.93 -2.39
N ASP A 230 -4.54 -12.05 -3.06
CA ASP A 230 -3.30 -12.82 -2.87
C ASP A 230 -2.06 -12.02 -3.27
N ALA A 231 -2.18 -11.12 -4.24
CA ALA A 231 -1.09 -10.22 -4.61
C ALA A 231 -0.83 -9.18 -3.53
N HIS A 232 -1.87 -8.56 -2.99
CA HIS A 232 -1.78 -7.64 -1.86
C HIS A 232 -1.19 -8.36 -0.62
N HIS A 233 -1.71 -9.53 -0.25
CA HIS A 233 -1.17 -10.34 0.86
C HIS A 233 0.30 -10.73 0.65
N SER A 234 0.70 -11.04 -0.58
CA SER A 234 2.11 -11.30 -0.89
C SER A 234 2.98 -10.06 -0.73
N GLU A 235 2.48 -8.86 -1.03
CA GLU A 235 3.19 -7.59 -0.83
C GLU A 235 3.39 -7.34 0.68
N ASP A 236 2.33 -7.53 1.48
CA ASP A 236 2.37 -7.43 2.95
C ASP A 236 3.33 -8.42 3.60
N MET A 237 3.23 -9.69 3.23
CA MET A 237 4.13 -10.74 3.74
C MET A 237 5.60 -10.36 3.47
N GLN A 238 5.91 -9.85 2.28
CA GLN A 238 7.26 -9.38 1.96
C GLN A 238 7.66 -8.15 2.78
N GLY A 239 6.73 -7.21 3.02
CA GLY A 239 6.94 -6.07 3.91
C GLY A 239 7.40 -6.49 5.30
N TYR A 240 6.72 -7.46 5.92
CA TYR A 240 7.17 -8.01 7.21
C TYR A 240 8.52 -8.72 7.11
N LEU A 241 8.70 -9.63 6.14
CA LEU A 241 9.93 -10.44 6.03
C LEU A 241 11.17 -9.56 5.81
N GLN A 242 11.02 -8.39 5.20
CA GLN A 242 12.10 -7.43 4.95
C GLN A 242 12.25 -6.37 6.05
N SER A 243 11.33 -6.30 7.02
CA SER A 243 11.31 -5.26 8.07
C SER A 243 12.41 -5.41 9.12
N GLY A 244 13.05 -6.58 9.22
CA GLY A 244 14.00 -6.89 10.31
C GLY A 244 13.34 -7.09 11.68
N SER A 245 12.00 -7.20 11.73
CA SER A 245 11.23 -7.29 12.98
C SER A 245 11.09 -8.72 13.54
N GLU A 246 11.90 -9.67 13.07
CA GLU A 246 11.80 -11.11 13.40
C GLU A 246 11.81 -11.40 14.92
N LYS A 247 12.41 -10.55 15.74
CA LYS A 247 12.54 -10.73 17.20
C LYS A 247 11.36 -10.18 18.01
N LYS A 248 10.41 -9.49 17.38
CA LYS A 248 9.29 -8.83 18.07
C LYS A 248 8.07 -9.75 18.10
N ASP A 249 7.47 -9.89 19.27
CA ASP A 249 6.17 -10.58 19.44
C ASP A 249 5.05 -9.69 18.88
N LEU A 250 3.89 -10.26 18.54
CA LEU A 250 2.75 -9.48 18.08
C LEU A 250 2.09 -8.73 19.24
N VAL A 251 1.81 -9.42 20.34
CA VAL A 251 1.39 -8.81 21.60
C VAL A 251 2.61 -8.54 22.47
N ARG A 252 2.83 -7.27 22.82
CA ARG A 252 4.03 -6.81 23.55
C ARG A 252 3.64 -6.06 24.81
N TYR A 253 3.77 -6.69 25.96
CA TYR A 253 3.47 -6.04 27.25
C TYR A 253 4.53 -5.04 27.70
N TYR A 254 5.70 -5.03 27.06
CA TYR A 254 6.80 -4.12 27.36
C TYR A 254 7.30 -3.47 26.07
N TYR A 255 7.25 -2.15 26.02
CA TYR A 255 7.79 -1.30 24.96
C TYR A 255 8.38 -0.03 25.57
N SER A 256 9.37 0.58 24.91
CA SER A 256 10.02 1.79 25.44
C SER A 256 9.21 3.03 25.10
N ASN A 257 8.60 3.02 23.92
CA ASN A 257 7.70 4.04 23.44
C ASN A 257 6.44 3.36 22.88
N LYS A 258 5.27 3.97 23.07
CA LYS A 258 3.99 3.51 22.50
C LYS A 258 4.04 3.45 20.97
N GLU A 259 4.84 4.30 20.33
CA GLU A 259 5.07 4.25 18.89
C GLU A 259 5.76 2.94 18.44
N ASP A 260 6.45 2.22 19.34
CA ASP A 260 7.20 1.00 19.00
C ASP A 260 6.29 -0.14 18.53
N VAL A 261 4.99 -0.12 18.87
CA VAL A 261 4.03 -1.16 18.46
C VAL A 261 3.41 -0.89 17.08
N PHE A 262 3.61 0.28 16.50
CA PHE A 262 3.12 0.64 15.16
C PHE A 262 4.18 0.27 14.11
N ASP A 263 4.29 -1.03 13.84
CA ASP A 263 5.30 -1.57 12.91
C ASP A 263 4.78 -2.78 12.12
N ALA A 264 5.59 -3.26 11.17
CA ALA A 264 5.23 -4.36 10.27
C ALA A 264 4.82 -5.68 10.95
N VAL A 265 5.00 -5.82 12.27
CA VAL A 265 4.46 -6.95 13.02
C VAL A 265 2.99 -6.74 13.32
N SER A 266 2.60 -5.56 13.81
CA SER A 266 1.19 -5.27 14.15
C SER A 266 0.31 -5.18 12.91
N TYR A 267 0.85 -4.64 11.81
CA TYR A 267 0.19 -4.57 10.51
C TYR A 267 0.39 -5.90 9.74
N ASN A 268 1.46 -6.00 8.94
CA ASN A 268 1.59 -7.05 7.93
C ASN A 268 1.67 -8.48 8.51
N LYS A 269 2.44 -8.71 9.59
CA LYS A 269 2.49 -10.04 10.25
C LYS A 269 1.14 -10.38 10.87
N GLY A 270 0.52 -9.42 11.52
CA GLY A 270 -0.79 -9.55 12.13
C GLY A 270 -1.88 -9.95 11.12
N GLY A 271 -1.95 -9.23 10.00
CA GLY A 271 -2.86 -9.56 8.90
C GLY A 271 -2.60 -10.96 8.34
N ALA A 272 -1.34 -11.34 8.16
CA ALA A 272 -0.97 -12.69 7.72
C ALA A 272 -1.36 -13.78 8.73
N ILE A 273 -1.23 -13.52 10.04
CA ILE A 273 -1.66 -14.43 11.10
C ILE A 273 -3.17 -14.64 11.06
N LEU A 274 -3.95 -13.58 10.86
CA LEU A 274 -5.41 -13.69 10.71
C LEU A 274 -5.79 -14.48 9.45
N HIS A 275 -5.07 -14.30 8.34
CA HIS A 275 -5.30 -15.07 7.12
C HIS A 275 -5.01 -16.57 7.31
N MET A 276 -3.88 -16.91 7.97
CA MET A 276 -3.57 -18.30 8.36
C MET A 276 -4.63 -18.87 9.32
N LEU A 277 -5.13 -18.07 10.27
CA LEU A 277 -6.17 -18.49 11.20
C LEU A 277 -7.48 -18.81 10.46
N ARG A 278 -7.93 -17.93 9.54
CA ARG A 278 -9.11 -18.15 8.70
C ARG A 278 -9.00 -19.45 7.90
N ASN A 279 -7.85 -19.69 7.26
CA ASN A 279 -7.62 -20.94 6.52
C ASN A 279 -7.68 -22.16 7.44
N TYR A 280 -7.10 -22.09 8.64
CA TYR A 280 -7.07 -23.22 9.58
C TYR A 280 -8.44 -23.57 10.18
N VAL A 281 -9.24 -22.58 10.58
CA VAL A 281 -10.55 -22.82 11.20
C VAL A 281 -11.70 -22.91 10.19
N GLY A 282 -11.49 -22.39 8.97
CA GLY A 282 -12.50 -22.24 7.93
C GLY A 282 -13.32 -20.93 8.06
N ASP A 283 -13.82 -20.44 6.93
CA ASP A 283 -14.54 -19.16 6.82
C ASP A 283 -15.70 -19.02 7.80
N ASP A 284 -16.60 -20.00 7.86
CA ASP A 284 -17.80 -19.95 8.68
C ASP A 284 -17.46 -19.81 10.17
N ALA A 285 -16.49 -20.59 10.65
CA ALA A 285 -16.03 -20.52 12.02
C ALA A 285 -15.31 -19.20 12.30
N PHE A 286 -14.44 -18.76 11.39
CA PHE A 286 -13.70 -17.51 11.53
C PHE A 286 -14.63 -16.30 11.71
N PHE A 287 -15.55 -16.08 10.77
CA PHE A 287 -16.44 -14.92 10.82
C PHE A 287 -17.46 -15.02 11.98
N LYS A 288 -17.91 -16.23 12.33
CA LYS A 288 -18.75 -16.43 13.52
C LYS A 288 -18.00 -16.13 14.82
N SER A 289 -16.72 -16.45 14.91
CA SER A 289 -15.86 -16.07 16.04
C SER A 289 -15.65 -14.55 16.13
N LEU A 290 -15.47 -13.88 14.99
CA LEU A 290 -15.40 -12.40 14.97
C LEU A 290 -16.71 -11.77 15.44
N ASN A 291 -17.86 -12.30 14.99
CA ASN A 291 -19.16 -11.86 15.48
C ASN A 291 -19.30 -12.03 17.00
N ASN A 292 -18.93 -13.22 17.52
CA ASN A 292 -18.96 -13.49 18.96
C ASN A 292 -18.06 -12.52 19.74
N TYR A 293 -16.84 -12.28 19.25
CA TYR A 293 -15.90 -11.34 19.85
C TYR A 293 -16.45 -9.91 19.89
N LEU A 294 -16.94 -9.39 18.75
CA LEU A 294 -17.45 -8.02 18.65
C LEU A 294 -18.70 -7.81 19.49
N THR A 295 -19.63 -8.76 19.48
CA THR A 295 -20.89 -8.64 20.23
C THR A 295 -20.68 -8.75 21.75
N THR A 296 -19.79 -9.64 22.20
CA THR A 296 -19.44 -9.82 23.62
C THR A 296 -18.69 -8.61 24.19
N ASN A 297 -17.83 -8.00 23.37
CA ASN A 297 -16.93 -6.91 23.79
C ASN A 297 -17.37 -5.53 23.30
N LYS A 298 -18.58 -5.40 22.76
CA LYS A 298 -19.18 -4.13 22.32
C LYS A 298 -18.94 -3.00 23.32
N PHE A 299 -18.30 -1.92 22.87
CA PHE A 299 -17.95 -0.73 23.64
C PHE A 299 -17.03 -0.98 24.85
N LYS A 300 -16.30 -2.09 24.87
CA LYS A 300 -15.32 -2.45 25.91
C LYS A 300 -13.91 -2.44 25.35
N ALA A 301 -12.96 -2.59 26.26
CA ALA A 301 -11.55 -2.84 25.97
C ALA A 301 -11.35 -4.28 25.47
N GLY A 302 -10.69 -4.41 24.32
CA GLY A 302 -10.40 -5.64 23.59
C GLY A 302 -8.99 -6.15 23.85
N GLU A 303 -8.86 -7.47 24.02
CA GLU A 303 -7.57 -8.15 24.16
C GLU A 303 -7.44 -9.34 23.22
N ALA A 304 -6.21 -9.68 22.84
CA ALA A 304 -5.94 -10.89 22.07
C ALA A 304 -6.43 -12.16 22.77
N GLY A 305 -6.40 -12.19 24.11
CA GLY A 305 -6.90 -13.32 24.90
C GLY A 305 -8.42 -13.52 24.78
N GLN A 306 -9.20 -12.43 24.73
CA GLN A 306 -10.65 -12.49 24.52
C GLN A 306 -10.97 -12.97 23.10
N LEU A 307 -10.18 -12.57 22.11
CA LEU A 307 -10.31 -13.07 20.74
C LEU A 307 -10.10 -14.58 20.70
N ARG A 308 -9.05 -15.10 21.34
CA ARG A 308 -8.81 -16.55 21.47
C ARG A 308 -10.04 -17.27 22.02
N LEU A 309 -10.59 -16.79 23.13
CA LEU A 309 -11.75 -17.40 23.78
C LEU A 309 -12.97 -17.44 22.85
N ALA A 310 -13.22 -16.39 22.07
CA ALA A 310 -14.30 -16.37 21.08
C ALA A 310 -14.10 -17.42 19.96
N PHE A 311 -12.86 -17.69 19.57
CA PHE A 311 -12.53 -18.78 18.65
C PHE A 311 -12.71 -20.16 19.27
N GLU A 312 -12.28 -20.36 20.51
CA GLU A 312 -12.43 -21.63 21.22
C GLU A 312 -13.91 -21.98 21.44
N GLU A 313 -14.74 -20.99 21.81
CA GLU A 313 -16.19 -21.17 22.01
C GLU A 313 -16.90 -21.62 20.72
N VAL A 314 -16.58 -21.01 19.59
CA VAL A 314 -17.24 -21.32 18.31
C VAL A 314 -16.71 -22.61 17.69
N THR A 315 -15.40 -22.86 17.77
CA THR A 315 -14.76 -24.02 17.12
C THR A 315 -14.78 -25.29 17.97
N GLY A 316 -14.90 -25.15 19.30
CA GLY A 316 -14.73 -26.25 20.26
C GLY A 316 -13.30 -26.80 20.33
N LYS A 317 -12.32 -26.12 19.74
CA LYS A 317 -10.91 -26.52 19.71
C LYS A 317 -10.10 -25.73 20.73
N ASP A 318 -9.07 -26.36 21.32
CA ASP A 318 -8.04 -25.63 22.06
C ASP A 318 -7.16 -24.84 21.10
N MET A 319 -7.13 -23.51 21.25
CA MET A 319 -6.42 -22.59 20.37
C MET A 319 -5.17 -21.98 21.04
N ASN A 320 -4.81 -22.45 22.25
CA ASN A 320 -3.62 -21.96 22.96
C ASN A 320 -2.35 -22.10 22.12
N TRP A 321 -2.16 -23.22 21.42
CA TRP A 321 -0.97 -23.43 20.59
C TRP A 321 -0.81 -22.33 19.52
N PHE A 322 -1.91 -21.89 18.89
CA PHE A 322 -1.88 -20.89 17.83
C PHE A 322 -1.53 -19.51 18.40
N TRP A 323 -2.18 -19.13 19.50
CA TRP A 323 -1.92 -17.85 20.16
C TRP A 323 -0.51 -17.78 20.75
N ASN A 324 -0.06 -18.83 21.43
CA ASN A 324 1.29 -18.90 21.97
C ASN A 324 2.37 -18.78 20.88
N GLN A 325 2.13 -19.38 19.71
CA GLN A 325 3.06 -19.32 18.59
C GLN A 325 3.04 -17.97 17.88
N TRP A 326 1.86 -17.43 17.58
CA TRP A 326 1.71 -16.32 16.64
C TRP A 326 1.45 -14.96 17.29
N TYR A 327 0.69 -14.94 18.39
CA TYR A 327 0.38 -13.71 19.11
C TYR A 327 1.45 -13.39 20.17
N TYR A 328 1.80 -14.39 20.98
CA TYR A 328 2.77 -14.23 22.07
C TYR A 328 4.18 -14.71 21.69
N GLY A 329 4.37 -15.08 20.41
CA GLY A 329 5.63 -15.56 19.88
C GLY A 329 6.14 -14.74 18.70
N ASN A 330 7.46 -14.54 18.66
CA ASN A 330 8.17 -13.92 17.55
C ASN A 330 8.74 -14.92 16.54
N GLY A 331 9.11 -14.37 15.38
CA GLY A 331 9.71 -15.08 14.26
C GLY A 331 8.69 -15.63 13.27
N HIS A 332 9.23 -16.36 12.31
CA HIS A 332 8.53 -17.10 11.26
C HIS A 332 9.36 -18.34 10.88
N PRO A 333 8.74 -19.41 10.36
CA PRO A 333 9.46 -20.59 9.90
C PRO A 333 10.32 -20.30 8.66
N LYS A 334 11.53 -20.90 8.63
CA LYS A 334 12.39 -20.96 7.44
C LYS A 334 12.46 -22.41 6.99
N LEU A 335 11.79 -22.76 5.90
CA LEU A 335 11.60 -24.14 5.47
C LEU A 335 12.56 -24.51 4.34
N LYS A 336 13.21 -25.66 4.46
CA LYS A 336 13.87 -26.36 3.35
C LYS A 336 13.01 -27.57 2.98
N ILE A 337 12.64 -27.66 1.71
CA ILE A 337 11.73 -28.69 1.19
C ILE A 337 12.48 -29.49 0.14
N ASP A 338 12.60 -30.80 0.36
CA ASP A 338 13.25 -31.76 -0.53
C ASP A 338 12.26 -32.85 -0.95
N TYR A 339 12.45 -33.41 -2.15
CA TYR A 339 11.57 -34.40 -2.76
C TYR A 339 12.35 -35.63 -3.22
N ASN A 340 11.84 -36.83 -2.91
CA ASN A 340 12.41 -38.10 -3.40
C ASN A 340 11.30 -38.98 -3.98
N TYR A 341 11.57 -39.62 -5.13
CA TYR A 341 10.56 -40.40 -5.87
C TYR A 341 10.97 -41.85 -6.15
N ASP A 342 12.27 -42.16 -6.09
CA ASP A 342 12.83 -43.47 -6.41
C ASP A 342 13.46 -44.08 -5.15
N ILE A 343 12.65 -44.24 -4.09
CA ILE A 343 13.10 -44.69 -2.78
C ILE A 343 13.34 -46.21 -2.83
N PRO A 344 14.57 -46.71 -2.61
CA PRO A 344 14.85 -48.14 -2.65
C PRO A 344 13.95 -48.92 -1.68
N GLY A 345 13.22 -49.91 -2.19
CA GLY A 345 12.32 -50.75 -1.40
C GLY A 345 10.90 -50.17 -1.17
N MET A 346 10.59 -48.97 -1.67
CA MET A 346 9.27 -48.33 -1.53
C MET A 346 8.70 -47.90 -2.89
N ALA A 347 8.43 -48.88 -3.76
CA ALA A 347 7.81 -48.62 -5.07
C ALA A 347 6.42 -47.99 -4.92
N GLY A 348 6.11 -46.99 -5.76
CA GLY A 348 4.80 -46.30 -5.74
C GLY A 348 4.63 -45.30 -4.60
N VAL A 349 5.72 -44.78 -4.04
CA VAL A 349 5.70 -43.79 -2.96
C VAL A 349 6.55 -42.57 -3.36
N ALA A 350 6.00 -41.37 -3.14
CA ALA A 350 6.75 -40.13 -3.19
C ALA A 350 6.99 -39.62 -1.77
N GLU A 351 8.20 -39.16 -1.49
CA GLU A 351 8.61 -38.60 -0.20
C GLU A 351 8.82 -37.10 -0.31
N VAL A 352 8.37 -36.39 0.72
CA VAL A 352 8.66 -34.98 0.96
C VAL A 352 9.32 -34.85 2.32
N VAL A 353 10.52 -34.29 2.36
CA VAL A 353 11.23 -33.95 3.59
C VAL A 353 11.15 -32.45 3.80
N ILE A 354 10.57 -32.03 4.92
CA ILE A 354 10.47 -30.62 5.29
C ILE A 354 11.31 -30.39 6.55
N GLN A 355 12.33 -29.54 6.42
CA GLN A 355 13.21 -29.14 7.52
C GLN A 355 12.94 -27.69 7.87
N GLN A 356 12.73 -27.41 9.15
CA GLN A 356 12.80 -26.04 9.65
C GLN A 356 14.27 -25.68 9.87
N THR A 357 14.69 -24.45 9.53
CA THR A 357 16.11 -24.08 9.43
C THR A 357 16.47 -22.78 10.15
N GLN A 358 15.50 -22.14 10.81
CA GLN A 358 15.73 -20.97 11.64
C GLN A 358 16.76 -21.24 12.75
N LYS A 359 17.65 -20.27 12.99
CA LYS A 359 18.77 -20.40 13.97
C LYS A 359 18.34 -20.27 15.44
N THR A 360 17.09 -19.88 15.70
CA THR A 360 16.57 -19.66 17.05
C THR A 360 16.32 -20.96 17.81
N GLY A 361 16.28 -22.11 17.13
CA GLY A 361 15.89 -23.39 17.72
C GLY A 361 14.40 -23.53 18.02
N LYS A 362 13.59 -22.47 17.79
CA LYS A 362 12.13 -22.54 17.89
C LYS A 362 11.59 -23.46 16.80
N ILE A 363 10.68 -24.37 17.15
CA ILE A 363 9.97 -25.23 16.21
C ILE A 363 8.56 -24.71 16.03
N PHE A 364 8.15 -24.42 14.80
CA PHE A 364 6.79 -24.00 14.48
C PHE A 364 5.91 -25.21 14.20
N THR A 365 4.70 -25.20 14.75
CA THR A 365 3.63 -26.13 14.40
C THR A 365 2.83 -25.53 13.23
N LEU A 366 2.83 -26.21 12.08
CA LEU A 366 2.26 -25.70 10.84
C LEU A 366 1.29 -26.71 10.21
N PRO A 367 -0.04 -26.45 10.24
CA PRO A 367 -0.98 -27.17 9.39
C PRO A 367 -0.86 -26.64 7.96
N ILE A 368 -0.59 -27.52 7.00
CA ILE A 368 -0.48 -27.14 5.59
C ILE A 368 -1.19 -28.14 4.67
N ALA A 369 -1.61 -27.65 3.51
CA ALA A 369 -2.02 -28.49 2.39
C ALA A 369 -0.82 -28.85 1.50
N VAL A 370 -0.77 -30.10 1.06
CA VAL A 370 0.15 -30.63 0.05
C VAL A 370 -0.67 -31.23 -1.08
N ASP A 371 -0.50 -30.72 -2.29
CA ASP A 371 -1.17 -31.25 -3.48
C ASP A 371 -0.20 -32.06 -4.31
N VAL A 372 -0.50 -33.35 -4.51
CA VAL A 372 0.28 -34.27 -5.34
C VAL A 372 -0.39 -34.42 -6.70
N TYR A 373 0.27 -33.98 -7.76
CA TYR A 373 -0.24 -34.01 -9.13
C TYR A 373 0.27 -35.22 -9.90
N THR A 374 -0.66 -36.04 -10.36
CA THR A 374 -0.40 -37.17 -11.27
C THR A 374 -1.35 -37.08 -12.46
N ASN A 375 -0.82 -37.07 -13.68
CA ASN A 375 -1.59 -36.91 -14.92
C ASN A 375 -2.49 -35.66 -14.90
N GLY A 376 -1.95 -34.53 -14.43
CA GLY A 376 -2.62 -33.24 -14.31
C GLY A 376 -3.69 -33.13 -13.23
N THR A 377 -3.95 -34.21 -12.47
CA THR A 377 -4.96 -34.24 -11.40
C THR A 377 -4.30 -34.15 -10.04
N ALA A 378 -4.75 -33.21 -9.20
CA ALA A 378 -4.29 -33.04 -7.84
C ALA A 378 -5.00 -33.99 -6.88
N LYS A 379 -4.23 -34.66 -6.02
CA LYS A 379 -4.73 -35.25 -4.77
C LYS A 379 -4.19 -34.44 -3.59
N ARG A 380 -5.11 -33.88 -2.80
CA ARG A 380 -4.80 -33.04 -1.64
C ARG A 380 -4.58 -33.87 -0.39
N TYR A 381 -3.58 -33.48 0.40
CA TYR A 381 -3.26 -34.03 1.71
C TYR A 381 -3.07 -32.88 2.71
N ASN A 382 -3.75 -32.96 3.85
CA ASN A 382 -3.55 -32.03 4.96
C ASN A 382 -2.60 -32.67 5.96
N VAL A 383 -1.46 -32.02 6.21
CA VAL A 383 -0.41 -32.54 7.09
C VAL A 383 -0.01 -31.50 8.13
N TRP A 384 0.64 -31.97 9.19
CA TRP A 384 1.18 -31.11 10.24
C TRP A 384 2.70 -31.24 10.26
N ILE A 385 3.40 -30.12 10.10
CA ILE A 385 4.82 -30.01 10.42
C ILE A 385 4.89 -29.67 11.92
N LYS A 386 5.58 -30.50 12.71
CA LYS A 386 5.67 -30.38 14.18
C LYS A 386 7.08 -30.53 14.73
N ASN A 387 8.02 -31.00 13.91
CA ASN A 387 9.39 -31.30 14.32
C ASN A 387 10.39 -30.42 13.57
N GLN A 388 11.66 -30.49 13.99
CA GLN A 388 12.77 -29.88 13.25
C GLN A 388 12.82 -30.41 11.80
N THR A 389 12.56 -31.71 11.64
CA THR A 389 12.43 -32.38 10.35
C THR A 389 11.22 -33.29 10.41
N ASP A 390 10.31 -33.12 9.45
CA ASP A 390 9.20 -34.05 9.21
C ASP A 390 9.34 -34.66 7.81
N THR A 391 8.95 -35.92 7.68
CA THR A 391 8.98 -36.65 6.42
C THR A 391 7.61 -37.21 6.12
N PHE A 392 7.07 -36.86 4.96
CA PHE A 392 5.74 -37.26 4.51
C PHE A 392 5.86 -38.19 3.31
N TYR A 393 5.07 -39.27 3.33
CA TYR A 393 5.02 -40.25 2.25
C TYR A 393 3.63 -40.24 1.61
N PHE A 394 3.60 -40.17 0.28
CA PHE A 394 2.37 -40.13 -0.50
C PHE A 394 2.35 -41.31 -1.48
N ASN A 395 1.30 -42.13 -1.39
CA ASN A 395 1.08 -43.21 -2.36
C ASN A 395 0.75 -42.62 -3.72
N VAL A 396 1.49 -43.05 -4.74
CA VAL A 396 1.40 -42.56 -6.13
C VAL A 396 1.41 -43.73 -7.10
N THR A 397 0.59 -43.65 -8.15
CA THR A 397 0.50 -44.69 -9.18
C THR A 397 1.58 -44.57 -10.26
N SER A 398 2.16 -43.38 -10.39
CA SER A 398 3.30 -43.04 -11.24
C SER A 398 4.08 -41.89 -10.59
N LYS A 399 5.29 -41.59 -11.09
CA LYS A 399 6.05 -40.43 -10.63
C LYS A 399 5.19 -39.14 -10.77
N PRO A 400 4.96 -38.37 -9.69
CA PRO A 400 4.23 -37.12 -9.77
C PRO A 400 4.89 -36.10 -10.68
N GLU A 401 4.07 -35.37 -11.44
CA GLU A 401 4.51 -34.23 -12.26
C GLU A 401 4.89 -33.02 -11.37
N LEU A 402 4.24 -32.92 -10.22
CA LEU A 402 4.43 -31.88 -9.22
C LEU A 402 3.96 -32.36 -7.85
N ILE A 403 4.72 -32.04 -6.80
CA ILE A 403 4.19 -31.99 -5.43
C ILE A 403 4.25 -30.54 -4.97
N ASN A 404 3.08 -29.91 -4.82
CA ASN A 404 2.96 -28.53 -4.38
C ASN A 404 2.81 -28.50 -2.86
N VAL A 405 3.90 -28.26 -2.15
CA VAL A 405 3.91 -28.03 -0.70
C VAL A 405 3.48 -26.58 -0.43
N ASP A 406 2.71 -26.37 0.65
CA ASP A 406 2.03 -25.09 0.91
C ASP A 406 1.10 -24.75 -0.26
N ALA A 407 0.20 -25.70 -0.59
CA ALA A 407 -0.64 -25.63 -1.77
C ALA A 407 -1.66 -24.48 -1.73
N ASP A 408 -2.01 -24.00 -0.53
CA ASP A 408 -2.92 -22.86 -0.37
C ASP A 408 -2.20 -21.50 -0.51
N LYS A 409 -0.86 -21.46 -0.37
CA LYS A 409 -0.01 -20.26 -0.48
C LYS A 409 -0.35 -19.15 0.52
N ILE A 410 -0.72 -19.53 1.74
CA ILE A 410 -1.13 -18.62 2.83
C ILE A 410 -0.06 -18.55 3.93
N LEU A 411 0.92 -19.46 3.90
CA LEU A 411 1.88 -19.61 4.98
C LEU A 411 2.88 -18.44 5.02
N LEU A 412 2.91 -17.74 6.17
CA LEU A 412 3.97 -16.79 6.50
C LEU A 412 5.29 -17.54 6.75
N ALA A 413 6.12 -17.69 5.72
CA ALA A 413 7.39 -18.42 5.78
C ALA A 413 8.42 -17.92 4.77
N GLU A 414 9.69 -18.17 5.07
CA GLU A 414 10.73 -18.22 4.04
C GLU A 414 10.85 -19.67 3.55
N LYS A 415 10.89 -19.90 2.24
CA LYS A 415 10.95 -21.25 1.65
C LYS A 415 12.15 -21.40 0.72
N THR A 416 12.96 -22.42 0.97
CA THR A 416 13.91 -23.00 0.01
C THR A 416 13.28 -24.28 -0.52
N ASP A 417 12.63 -24.17 -1.68
CA ASP A 417 11.87 -25.24 -2.30
C ASP A 417 12.69 -25.88 -3.44
N ASN A 418 13.18 -27.12 -3.24
CA ASN A 418 14.10 -27.79 -4.16
C ASN A 418 13.37 -28.54 -5.28
N LYS A 419 12.46 -27.85 -5.96
CA LYS A 419 11.79 -28.31 -7.19
C LYS A 419 12.74 -28.32 -8.39
N SER A 420 12.53 -29.26 -9.29
CA SER A 420 13.20 -29.28 -10.60
C SER A 420 12.59 -28.29 -11.59
N ASP A 421 13.27 -28.04 -12.71
CA ASP A 421 12.75 -27.20 -13.81
C ASP A 421 11.39 -27.72 -14.30
N GLU A 422 11.25 -29.04 -14.49
CA GLU A 422 10.00 -29.69 -14.89
C GLU A 422 8.88 -29.48 -13.86
N ASN A 423 9.20 -29.51 -12.57
CA ASN A 423 8.20 -29.24 -11.53
C ASN A 423 7.70 -27.80 -11.58
N TYR A 424 8.55 -26.79 -11.82
CA TYR A 424 8.09 -25.41 -11.98
C TYR A 424 7.24 -25.20 -13.24
N ILE A 425 7.58 -25.89 -14.35
CA ILE A 425 6.75 -25.91 -15.56
C ILE A 425 5.36 -26.47 -15.24
N ASN A 426 5.29 -27.58 -14.51
CA ASN A 426 4.03 -28.20 -14.10
C ASN A 426 3.29 -27.39 -13.03
N GLN A 427 3.99 -26.67 -12.15
CA GLN A 427 3.40 -25.72 -11.20
C GLN A 427 2.65 -24.62 -11.93
N PHE A 428 3.28 -23.96 -12.91
CA PHE A 428 2.60 -22.94 -13.71
C PHE A 428 1.40 -23.51 -14.50
N LYS A 429 1.51 -24.76 -14.97
CA LYS A 429 0.47 -25.42 -15.77
C LYS A 429 -0.76 -25.83 -14.95
N TYR A 430 -0.55 -26.39 -13.75
CA TYR A 430 -1.61 -27.08 -13.01
C TYR A 430 -2.07 -26.35 -11.75
N ALA A 431 -1.16 -25.65 -11.05
CA ALA A 431 -1.49 -24.97 -9.81
C ALA A 431 -2.08 -23.58 -10.09
N LYS A 432 -3.15 -23.24 -9.37
CA LYS A 432 -4.07 -22.15 -9.75
C LYS A 432 -3.95 -20.90 -8.91
N ASN A 433 -3.19 -20.89 -7.82
CA ASN A 433 -3.10 -19.69 -6.98
C ASN A 433 -2.16 -18.66 -7.60
N TYR A 434 -2.34 -17.40 -7.26
CA TYR A 434 -1.48 -16.31 -7.73
C TYR A 434 0.00 -16.59 -7.44
N LEU A 435 0.31 -16.99 -6.20
CA LEU A 435 1.68 -17.26 -5.78
C LEU A 435 2.29 -18.49 -6.47
N ASP A 436 1.51 -19.51 -6.81
CA ASP A 436 2.01 -20.64 -7.61
C ASP A 436 2.57 -20.16 -8.95
N ARG A 437 1.79 -19.34 -9.66
CA ARG A 437 2.17 -18.82 -10.97
C ARG A 437 3.32 -17.82 -10.85
N LYS A 438 3.27 -16.95 -9.84
CA LYS A 438 4.34 -15.98 -9.57
C LYS A 438 5.68 -16.66 -9.27
N GLU A 439 5.71 -17.62 -8.35
CA GLU A 439 6.92 -18.37 -7.98
C GLU A 439 7.54 -19.07 -9.20
N ALA A 440 6.70 -19.68 -10.07
CA ALA A 440 7.18 -20.31 -11.30
C ALA A 440 7.74 -19.30 -12.31
N LEU A 441 7.08 -18.16 -12.53
CA LEU A 441 7.58 -17.08 -13.40
C LEU A 441 8.88 -16.47 -12.85
N ASP A 442 8.98 -16.27 -11.53
CA ASP A 442 10.19 -15.82 -10.87
C ASP A 442 11.36 -16.80 -11.11
N TYR A 443 11.08 -18.10 -11.02
CA TYR A 443 12.04 -19.16 -11.31
C TYR A 443 12.48 -19.15 -12.78
N PHE A 444 11.54 -19.11 -13.74
CA PHE A 444 11.86 -19.09 -15.17
C PHE A 444 12.73 -17.89 -15.53
N ALA A 445 12.43 -16.71 -14.99
CA ALA A 445 13.24 -15.51 -15.19
C ALA A 445 14.66 -15.68 -14.61
N LYS A 446 14.77 -16.21 -13.38
CA LYS A 446 16.07 -16.46 -12.72
C LYS A 446 16.94 -17.47 -13.48
N LYS A 447 16.32 -18.48 -14.11
CA LYS A 447 17.00 -19.54 -14.85
C LYS A 447 17.14 -19.28 -16.35
N ASN A 448 16.68 -18.13 -16.84
CA ASN A 448 16.62 -17.81 -18.27
C ASN A 448 15.90 -18.89 -19.08
N MET A 449 14.76 -19.36 -18.59
CA MET A 449 13.94 -20.37 -19.27
C MET A 449 12.93 -19.70 -20.23
N PRO A 450 12.64 -20.27 -21.41
CA PRO A 450 11.70 -19.69 -22.38
C PRO A 450 10.26 -19.65 -21.85
N GLU A 451 9.91 -20.49 -20.89
CA GLU A 451 8.58 -20.56 -20.28
C GLU A 451 8.15 -19.27 -19.58
N ILE A 452 9.06 -18.34 -19.29
CA ILE A 452 8.70 -17.00 -18.82
C ILE A 452 7.69 -16.32 -19.75
N ALA A 453 7.75 -16.57 -21.06
CA ALA A 453 6.83 -16.00 -22.04
C ALA A 453 5.36 -16.41 -21.79
N LYS A 454 5.10 -17.54 -21.12
CA LYS A 454 3.74 -17.98 -20.78
C LYS A 454 3.00 -16.96 -19.89
N GLY A 455 3.73 -16.21 -19.07
CA GLY A 455 3.15 -15.17 -18.20
C GLY A 455 2.55 -13.98 -18.95
N LEU A 456 2.89 -13.79 -20.24
CA LEU A 456 2.27 -12.77 -21.10
C LEU A 456 0.77 -13.05 -21.28
N HIS A 457 0.36 -14.33 -21.26
CA HIS A 457 -1.04 -14.73 -21.40
C HIS A 457 -1.71 -15.03 -20.05
N ASP A 458 -1.10 -14.66 -18.92
CA ASP A 458 -1.73 -14.83 -17.61
C ASP A 458 -3.03 -14.00 -17.53
N LYS A 459 -4.05 -14.55 -16.87
CA LYS A 459 -5.34 -13.87 -16.68
C LYS A 459 -5.22 -12.61 -15.81
N PHE A 460 -4.22 -12.53 -14.93
CA PHE A 460 -4.06 -11.46 -13.97
C PHE A 460 -3.05 -10.41 -14.42
N SER A 461 -3.49 -9.14 -14.44
CA SER A 461 -2.72 -8.03 -15.01
C SER A 461 -1.39 -7.78 -14.30
N LYS A 462 -1.32 -7.89 -12.96
CA LYS A 462 -0.05 -7.72 -12.22
C LYS A 462 0.99 -8.78 -12.64
N LEU A 463 0.58 -10.03 -12.92
CA LEU A 463 1.50 -11.06 -13.42
C LEU A 463 1.95 -10.81 -14.86
N LYS A 464 1.06 -10.32 -15.74
CA LYS A 464 1.48 -9.85 -17.07
C LYS A 464 2.54 -8.75 -16.97
N ILE A 465 2.30 -7.73 -16.15
CA ILE A 465 3.24 -6.60 -15.94
C ILE A 465 4.59 -7.10 -15.42
N ASN A 466 4.56 -7.95 -14.38
CA ASN A 466 5.77 -8.54 -13.80
C ASN A 466 6.55 -9.37 -14.85
N THR A 467 5.84 -10.14 -15.67
CA THR A 467 6.41 -10.91 -16.77
C THR A 467 7.07 -10.02 -17.81
N ILE A 468 6.38 -8.97 -18.29
CA ILE A 468 6.94 -8.00 -19.25
C ILE A 468 8.25 -7.39 -18.73
N GLN A 469 8.27 -7.00 -17.46
CA GLN A 469 9.47 -6.44 -16.82
C GLN A 469 10.63 -7.43 -16.79
N LYS A 470 10.37 -8.68 -16.37
CA LYS A 470 11.38 -9.75 -16.29
C LYS A 470 11.92 -10.16 -17.65
N ILE A 471 11.04 -10.36 -18.64
CA ILE A 471 11.44 -10.71 -20.01
C ILE A 471 12.34 -9.61 -20.62
N SER A 472 12.09 -8.34 -20.30
CA SER A 472 12.91 -7.24 -20.83
C SER A 472 14.40 -7.32 -20.43
N SER A 473 14.72 -8.12 -19.42
CA SER A 473 16.09 -8.36 -18.94
C SER A 473 16.59 -9.78 -19.23
N SER A 474 15.81 -10.62 -19.91
CA SER A 474 16.16 -12.00 -20.24
C SER A 474 16.73 -12.14 -21.66
N PRO A 475 17.30 -13.30 -22.02
CA PRO A 475 17.73 -13.60 -23.40
C PRO A 475 16.60 -13.56 -24.43
N TYR A 476 15.34 -13.72 -24.01
CA TYR A 476 14.16 -13.77 -24.88
C TYR A 476 13.60 -12.40 -25.24
N LYS A 477 14.26 -11.31 -24.83
CA LYS A 477 13.74 -9.95 -25.02
C LYS A 477 13.48 -9.56 -26.49
N ALA A 478 14.15 -10.22 -27.42
CA ALA A 478 14.04 -9.99 -28.85
C ALA A 478 13.42 -11.17 -29.61
N ASP A 479 12.86 -12.16 -28.90
CA ASP A 479 12.17 -13.29 -29.52
C ASP A 479 10.97 -12.80 -30.37
N PRO A 480 10.79 -13.27 -31.62
CA PRO A 480 9.74 -12.79 -32.50
C PRO A 480 8.32 -13.01 -31.97
N VAL A 481 8.07 -14.11 -31.26
CA VAL A 481 6.76 -14.42 -30.68
C VAL A 481 6.49 -13.48 -29.52
N VAL A 482 7.46 -13.34 -28.60
CA VAL A 482 7.39 -12.38 -27.49
C VAL A 482 7.13 -10.96 -28.00
N LEU A 483 7.87 -10.51 -29.01
CA LEU A 483 7.67 -9.17 -29.58
C LEU A 483 6.27 -9.01 -30.18
N SER A 484 5.74 -10.04 -30.86
CA SER A 484 4.38 -10.01 -31.40
C SER A 484 3.33 -9.85 -30.29
N ASP A 485 3.45 -10.60 -29.19
CA ASP A 485 2.52 -10.50 -28.05
C ASP A 485 2.59 -9.12 -27.38
N ILE A 486 3.80 -8.60 -27.16
CA ILE A 486 4.01 -7.27 -26.59
C ILE A 486 3.43 -6.18 -27.50
N GLU A 487 3.59 -6.31 -28.82
CA GLU A 487 3.00 -5.38 -29.79
C GLU A 487 1.47 -5.36 -29.73
N GLU A 488 0.84 -6.52 -29.58
CA GLU A 488 -0.60 -6.61 -29.43
C GLU A 488 -1.06 -5.94 -28.12
N MET A 489 -0.40 -6.24 -27.00
CA MET A 489 -0.71 -5.63 -25.71
C MET A 489 -0.56 -4.10 -25.73
N ALA A 490 0.52 -3.59 -26.32
CA ALA A 490 0.76 -2.16 -26.43
C ALA A 490 -0.33 -1.42 -27.24
N LYS A 491 -0.96 -2.12 -28.19
CA LYS A 491 -2.04 -1.57 -29.02
C LYS A 491 -3.42 -1.70 -28.37
N LYS A 492 -3.72 -2.87 -27.78
CA LYS A 492 -5.10 -3.30 -27.50
C LYS A 492 -5.39 -3.74 -26.06
N ASP A 493 -4.42 -3.88 -25.17
CA ASP A 493 -4.74 -4.38 -23.81
C ASP A 493 -5.66 -3.39 -23.08
N ASN A 494 -6.72 -3.92 -22.48
CA ASN A 494 -7.74 -3.13 -21.78
C ASN A 494 -7.20 -2.57 -20.45
N ASN A 495 -6.23 -3.24 -19.83
CA ASN A 495 -5.59 -2.76 -18.62
C ASN A 495 -4.51 -1.72 -18.97
N LYS A 496 -4.73 -0.49 -18.51
CA LYS A 496 -3.85 0.66 -18.80
C LYS A 496 -2.41 0.44 -18.32
N LYS A 497 -2.21 -0.20 -17.17
CA LYS A 497 -0.88 -0.51 -16.63
C LYS A 497 -0.17 -1.59 -17.45
N VAL A 498 -0.88 -2.62 -17.94
CA VAL A 498 -0.32 -3.62 -18.88
C VAL A 498 0.08 -2.95 -20.19
N LYS A 499 -0.80 -2.15 -20.78
CA LYS A 499 -0.54 -1.40 -22.01
C LYS A 499 0.70 -0.49 -21.87
N ALA A 500 0.81 0.24 -20.76
CA ALA A 500 1.96 1.09 -20.46
C ALA A 500 3.27 0.28 -20.29
N ALA A 501 3.20 -0.88 -19.62
CA ALA A 501 4.36 -1.77 -19.47
C ALA A 501 4.84 -2.31 -20.83
N ALA A 502 3.90 -2.73 -21.69
CA ALA A 502 4.20 -3.19 -23.05
C ALA A 502 4.81 -2.08 -23.92
N ILE A 503 4.28 -0.86 -23.86
CA ILE A 503 4.88 0.29 -24.56
C ILE A 503 6.31 0.54 -24.08
N ASN A 504 6.53 0.59 -22.76
CA ASN A 504 7.87 0.76 -22.18
C ASN A 504 8.85 -0.34 -22.61
N TYR A 505 8.36 -1.56 -22.78
CA TYR A 505 9.14 -2.66 -23.34
C TYR A 505 9.58 -2.35 -24.78
N LEU A 506 8.64 -1.96 -25.64
CA LEU A 506 8.93 -1.61 -27.04
C LEU A 506 9.94 -0.47 -27.14
N VAL A 507 9.87 0.54 -26.23
CA VAL A 507 10.83 1.66 -26.22
C VAL A 507 12.27 1.17 -26.09
N LYS A 508 12.52 0.13 -25.28
CA LYS A 508 13.86 -0.44 -25.10
C LYS A 508 14.43 -1.08 -26.36
N THR A 509 13.60 -1.42 -27.35
CA THR A 509 14.05 -2.00 -28.61
C THR A 509 14.71 -0.99 -29.55
N GLY A 510 14.42 0.31 -29.38
CA GLY A 510 14.87 1.36 -30.29
C GLY A 510 14.31 1.27 -31.72
N ASN A 511 13.31 0.42 -31.97
CA ASN A 511 12.82 0.19 -33.32
C ASN A 511 11.83 1.27 -33.78
N THR A 512 12.16 1.96 -34.86
CA THR A 512 11.37 3.06 -35.44
C THR A 512 9.97 2.65 -35.90
N LYS A 513 9.73 1.36 -36.17
CA LYS A 513 8.39 0.86 -36.53
C LYS A 513 7.33 1.10 -35.45
N TYR A 514 7.74 1.32 -34.19
CA TYR A 514 6.85 1.55 -33.06
C TYR A 514 6.49 3.01 -32.84
N LEU A 515 7.08 3.95 -33.58
CA LEU A 515 6.78 5.37 -33.45
C LEU A 515 5.27 5.70 -33.50
N PRO A 516 4.45 5.08 -34.39
CA PRO A 516 3.00 5.32 -34.40
C PRO A 516 2.29 4.91 -33.10
N ILE A 517 2.79 3.88 -32.40
CA ILE A 517 2.24 3.45 -31.11
C ILE A 517 2.49 4.53 -30.07
N TYR A 518 3.69 5.11 -30.04
CA TYR A 518 4.06 6.15 -29.08
C TYR A 518 3.28 7.45 -29.31
N GLN A 519 3.09 7.84 -30.58
CA GLN A 519 2.28 8.99 -30.98
C GLN A 519 0.81 8.85 -30.60
N ALA A 520 0.24 7.63 -30.68
CA ALA A 520 -1.12 7.38 -30.21
C ALA A 520 -1.19 7.39 -28.68
N ALA A 521 -0.25 6.72 -28.01
CA ALA A 521 -0.26 6.51 -26.57
C ALA A 521 -0.18 7.81 -25.75
N ILE A 522 0.56 8.83 -26.22
CA ILE A 522 0.69 10.09 -25.48
C ILE A 522 -0.64 10.83 -25.27
N ASN A 523 -1.64 10.56 -26.12
CA ASN A 523 -2.97 11.16 -26.02
C ASN A 523 -3.94 10.32 -25.17
N ASP A 524 -3.49 9.22 -24.54
CA ASP A 524 -4.34 8.39 -23.69
C ASP A 524 -4.72 9.12 -22.38
N SER A 525 -5.93 8.87 -21.88
CA SER A 525 -6.42 9.45 -20.63
C SER A 525 -5.63 8.96 -19.41
N SER A 526 -5.04 7.77 -19.49
CA SER A 526 -4.12 7.23 -18.48
C SER A 526 -2.81 8.01 -18.44
N TYR A 527 -2.37 8.42 -17.24
CA TYR A 527 -1.02 8.97 -17.08
C TYR A 527 0.06 7.94 -17.38
N SER A 528 -0.16 6.67 -17.01
CA SER A 528 0.75 5.55 -17.29
C SER A 528 0.98 5.31 -18.78
N VAL A 529 -0.09 5.25 -19.58
CA VAL A 529 0.02 5.05 -21.03
C VAL A 529 0.61 6.29 -21.69
N ALA A 530 0.16 7.49 -21.31
CA ALA A 530 0.68 8.74 -21.86
C ALA A 530 2.17 8.93 -21.58
N GLY A 531 2.61 8.65 -20.34
CA GLY A 531 4.03 8.71 -19.96
C GLY A 531 4.87 7.70 -20.72
N ALA A 532 4.39 6.47 -20.90
CA ALA A 532 5.09 5.46 -21.72
C ALA A 532 5.21 5.90 -23.19
N GLY A 533 4.15 6.50 -23.75
CA GLY A 533 4.16 7.08 -25.09
C GLY A 533 5.16 8.22 -25.23
N LEU A 534 5.15 9.17 -24.29
CA LEU A 534 6.09 10.30 -24.28
C LEU A 534 7.55 9.83 -24.17
N LYS A 535 7.81 8.80 -23.36
CA LYS A 535 9.14 8.19 -23.27
C LYS A 535 9.59 7.59 -24.59
N GLY A 536 8.69 6.94 -25.32
CA GLY A 536 8.96 6.42 -26.66
C GLY A 536 9.24 7.52 -27.68
N LEU A 537 8.49 8.63 -27.64
CA LEU A 537 8.80 9.81 -28.45
C LEU A 537 10.17 10.37 -28.09
N SER A 538 10.51 10.51 -26.81
CA SER A 538 11.83 11.01 -26.42
C SER A 538 12.98 10.16 -26.94
N ALA A 539 12.77 8.85 -27.13
CA ALA A 539 13.80 7.94 -27.61
C ALA A 539 13.99 8.00 -29.14
N LEU A 540 12.95 8.34 -29.91
CA LEU A 540 12.96 8.23 -31.38
C LEU A 540 12.68 9.54 -32.14
N ASP A 541 12.10 10.54 -31.47
CA ASP A 541 11.64 11.83 -32.01
C ASP A 541 11.76 12.91 -30.92
N SER A 542 13.00 13.19 -30.50
CA SER A 542 13.30 14.06 -29.35
C SER A 542 12.78 15.49 -29.51
N SER A 543 12.77 16.01 -30.73
CA SER A 543 12.24 17.34 -31.06
C SER A 543 10.74 17.42 -30.76
N ASN A 544 9.95 16.46 -31.23
CA ASN A 544 8.52 16.41 -30.94
C ASN A 544 8.25 16.08 -29.46
N ALA A 545 9.04 15.20 -28.85
CA ALA A 545 8.90 14.88 -27.43
C ALA A 545 8.99 16.12 -26.54
N TYR A 546 9.90 17.05 -26.85
CA TYR A 546 9.98 18.33 -26.14
C TYR A 546 8.74 19.21 -26.32
N ILE A 547 8.20 19.30 -27.53
CA ILE A 547 6.94 20.01 -27.82
C ILE A 547 5.79 19.41 -27.00
N GLN A 548 5.68 18.08 -26.99
CA GLN A 548 4.63 17.41 -26.22
C GLN A 548 4.84 17.56 -24.72
N ALA A 549 6.08 17.48 -24.22
CA ALA A 549 6.36 17.70 -22.80
C ALA A 549 5.90 19.09 -22.33
N LYS A 550 6.12 20.13 -23.15
CA LYS A 550 5.57 21.47 -22.89
C LYS A 550 4.05 21.47 -22.86
N LYS A 551 3.40 20.86 -23.85
CA LYS A 551 1.93 20.76 -23.93
C LYS A 551 1.33 20.11 -22.68
N TYR A 552 1.91 19.03 -22.18
CA TYR A 552 1.36 18.28 -21.04
C TYR A 552 1.83 18.78 -19.67
N SER A 553 2.80 19.70 -19.62
CA SER A 553 3.36 20.22 -18.37
C SER A 553 2.28 20.71 -17.38
N THR A 554 1.21 21.34 -17.86
CA THR A 554 0.13 21.85 -17.00
C THR A 554 -0.79 20.78 -16.41
N ASP A 555 -0.76 19.55 -16.93
CA ASP A 555 -1.57 18.41 -16.49
C ASP A 555 -0.75 17.11 -16.57
N ALA A 556 0.31 17.03 -15.77
CA ALA A 556 1.17 15.85 -15.69
C ALA A 556 1.41 15.44 -14.24
N ARG A 557 0.98 14.22 -13.89
CA ARG A 557 1.23 13.57 -12.60
C ARG A 557 1.76 12.16 -12.82
N GLY A 558 2.29 11.55 -11.76
CA GLY A 558 2.83 10.19 -11.79
C GLY A 558 3.83 9.98 -12.93
N THR A 559 3.70 8.87 -13.64
CA THR A 559 4.59 8.46 -14.75
C THR A 559 4.69 9.48 -15.89
N LEU A 560 3.59 10.15 -16.29
CA LEU A 560 3.65 11.24 -17.27
C LEU A 560 4.42 12.45 -16.71
N GLY A 561 4.14 12.83 -15.46
CA GLY A 561 4.86 13.91 -14.76
C GLY A 561 6.36 13.67 -14.73
N ASN A 562 6.79 12.47 -14.33
CA ASN A 562 8.21 12.10 -14.25
C ASN A 562 8.89 12.20 -15.63
N GLU A 563 8.19 11.79 -16.69
CA GLU A 563 8.72 11.81 -18.05
C GLU A 563 8.76 13.24 -18.65
N VAL A 564 7.71 14.04 -18.43
CA VAL A 564 7.69 15.47 -18.79
C VAL A 564 8.85 16.20 -18.11
N ASN A 565 9.04 15.99 -16.81
CA ASN A 565 10.15 16.56 -16.05
C ASN A 565 11.51 16.15 -16.62
N ARG A 566 11.69 14.86 -16.91
CA ARG A 566 12.92 14.33 -17.49
C ARG A 566 13.28 15.04 -18.81
N ILE A 567 12.31 15.19 -19.70
CA ILE A 567 12.50 15.84 -21.00
C ILE A 567 12.77 17.34 -20.85
N LEU A 568 12.01 18.04 -20.00
CA LEU A 568 12.17 19.49 -19.80
C LEU A 568 13.47 19.83 -19.08
N ILE A 569 13.93 19.03 -18.13
CA ILE A 569 15.25 19.21 -17.51
C ILE A 569 16.36 19.02 -18.57
N ALA A 570 16.25 17.98 -19.40
CA ALA A 570 17.26 17.66 -20.40
C ALA A 570 17.32 18.69 -21.54
N ASN A 571 16.17 19.17 -22.03
CA ASN A 571 16.08 19.98 -23.26
C ASN A 571 15.55 21.40 -23.03
N GLY A 572 15.07 21.71 -21.82
CA GLY A 572 14.48 22.99 -21.50
C GLY A 572 15.46 24.13 -21.50
N THR A 573 14.88 25.32 -21.65
CA THR A 573 15.55 26.62 -21.62
C THR A 573 15.16 27.36 -20.35
N GLU A 574 15.77 28.52 -20.12
CA GLU A 574 15.40 29.40 -19.01
C GLU A 574 13.92 29.81 -19.01
N ALA A 575 13.25 29.85 -20.16
CA ALA A 575 11.81 30.11 -20.24
C ALA A 575 10.97 29.01 -19.56
N ASP A 576 11.52 27.81 -19.38
CA ASP A 576 10.86 26.66 -18.76
C ASP A 576 11.12 26.58 -17.25
N PHE A 577 11.87 27.53 -16.69
CA PHE A 577 12.35 27.51 -15.31
C PHE A 577 11.21 27.34 -14.31
N ASP A 578 10.16 28.16 -14.39
CA ASP A 578 9.11 28.17 -13.36
C ASP A 578 8.36 26.84 -13.30
N PHE A 579 8.17 26.18 -14.45
CA PHE A 579 7.57 24.84 -14.50
C PHE A 579 8.50 23.79 -13.86
N ILE A 580 9.76 23.71 -14.32
CA ILE A 580 10.71 22.69 -13.85
C ILE A 580 10.98 22.88 -12.36
N ALA A 581 11.18 24.13 -11.91
CA ALA A 581 11.45 24.46 -10.52
C ALA A 581 10.25 24.14 -9.62
N ASN A 582 9.03 24.46 -10.06
CA ASN A 582 7.83 24.11 -9.29
C ASN A 582 7.65 22.60 -9.19
N SER A 583 7.82 21.88 -10.30
CA SER A 583 7.71 20.42 -10.33
C SER A 583 8.72 19.73 -9.43
N TYR A 584 9.97 20.21 -9.39
CA TYR A 584 10.97 19.76 -8.43
C TYR A 584 10.56 20.10 -6.98
N ASN A 585 10.10 21.33 -6.72
CA ASN A 585 9.68 21.76 -5.39
C ASN A 585 8.54 20.90 -4.83
N THR A 586 7.49 20.66 -5.63
CA THR A 586 6.29 19.92 -5.23
C THR A 586 6.42 18.40 -5.29
N ALA A 587 7.51 17.86 -5.86
CA ALA A 587 7.75 16.42 -5.82
C ALA A 587 7.85 15.94 -4.36
N ALA A 588 7.26 14.78 -4.05
CA ALA A 588 7.32 14.22 -2.70
C ALA A 588 8.78 13.95 -2.28
N PRO A 589 9.14 14.14 -1.00
CA PRO A 589 10.44 13.73 -0.48
C PRO A 589 10.64 12.22 -0.66
N SER A 590 11.52 11.81 -1.57
CA SER A 590 11.76 10.40 -1.89
C SER A 590 13.20 10.17 -2.38
N GLU A 591 13.62 8.91 -2.43
CA GLU A 591 14.90 8.52 -3.06
C GLU A 591 14.95 8.96 -4.53
N GLU A 592 13.82 8.93 -5.24
CA GLU A 592 13.71 9.45 -6.60
C GLU A 592 13.99 10.96 -6.66
N LYS A 593 13.48 11.75 -5.69
CA LYS A 593 13.76 13.20 -5.60
C LYS A 593 15.23 13.51 -5.32
N ILE A 594 15.92 12.66 -4.56
CA ILE A 594 17.39 12.75 -4.40
C ILE A 594 18.05 12.59 -5.77
N GLY A 595 17.71 11.56 -6.53
CA GLY A 595 18.23 11.36 -7.89
C GLY A 595 17.83 12.46 -8.89
N MET A 596 16.68 13.11 -8.71
CA MET A 596 16.27 14.28 -9.51
C MET A 596 17.09 15.54 -9.19
N THR A 597 17.64 15.65 -7.98
CA THR A 597 18.33 16.86 -7.52
C THR A 597 19.55 17.19 -8.38
N GLU A 598 20.37 16.19 -8.71
CA GLU A 598 21.52 16.42 -9.59
C GLU A 598 21.08 16.93 -10.97
N LYS A 599 20.01 16.35 -11.51
CA LYS A 599 19.47 16.74 -12.83
C LYS A 599 18.90 18.16 -12.80
N PHE A 600 18.20 18.52 -11.73
CA PHE A 600 17.68 19.87 -11.55
C PHE A 600 18.81 20.90 -11.38
N ALA A 601 19.84 20.60 -10.58
CA ALA A 601 21.04 21.42 -10.50
C ALA A 601 21.74 21.58 -11.86
N GLY A 602 21.80 20.50 -12.66
CA GLY A 602 22.27 20.52 -14.04
C GLY A 602 21.44 21.44 -14.95
N PHE A 603 20.12 21.49 -14.77
CA PHE A 603 19.25 22.45 -15.47
C PHE A 603 19.53 23.89 -15.07
N LEU A 604 19.78 24.17 -13.77
CA LEU A 604 20.13 25.51 -13.31
C LEU A 604 21.39 26.07 -14.00
N LEU A 605 22.29 25.23 -14.50
CA LEU A 605 23.42 25.68 -15.33
C LEU A 605 22.98 26.41 -16.61
N LYS A 606 21.76 26.20 -17.09
CA LYS A 606 21.19 26.85 -18.27
C LYS A 606 20.43 28.15 -17.95
N VAL A 607 20.26 28.49 -16.68
CA VAL A 607 19.51 29.67 -16.21
C VAL A 607 20.49 30.81 -15.96
N ASN A 608 20.22 32.01 -16.48
CA ASN A 608 21.10 33.17 -16.31
C ASN A 608 20.56 34.19 -15.31
N ASP A 609 19.25 34.26 -15.13
CA ASP A 609 18.60 35.10 -14.13
C ASP A 609 19.01 34.66 -12.72
N VAL A 610 19.67 35.57 -12.00
CA VAL A 610 20.21 35.32 -10.65
C VAL A 610 19.10 35.03 -9.64
N THR A 611 17.93 35.66 -9.78
CA THR A 611 16.78 35.44 -8.88
C THR A 611 16.24 34.02 -9.04
N ARG A 612 16.11 33.56 -10.27
CA ARG A 612 15.72 32.18 -10.60
C ARG A 612 16.77 31.17 -10.14
N LEU A 613 18.05 31.45 -10.34
CA LEU A 613 19.13 30.61 -9.82
C LEU A 613 19.04 30.44 -8.29
N LYS A 614 18.92 31.54 -7.55
CA LYS A 614 18.78 31.53 -6.08
C LYS A 614 17.53 30.75 -5.65
N LYS A 615 16.38 31.03 -6.28
CA LYS A 615 15.13 30.29 -6.02
C LYS A 615 15.26 28.78 -6.27
N GLY A 616 15.95 28.38 -7.33
CA GLY A 616 16.22 26.97 -7.62
C GLY A 616 17.14 26.32 -6.57
N ILE A 617 18.18 27.04 -6.14
CA ILE A 617 19.06 26.62 -5.05
C ILE A 617 18.27 26.48 -3.74
N ASP A 618 17.36 27.41 -3.45
CA ASP A 618 16.51 27.37 -2.25
C ASP A 618 15.60 26.16 -2.25
N TYR A 619 15.01 25.78 -3.39
CA TYR A 619 14.21 24.56 -3.49
C TYR A 619 15.03 23.30 -3.22
N ILE A 620 16.27 23.23 -3.71
CA ILE A 620 17.18 22.13 -3.40
C ILE A 620 17.51 22.10 -1.90
N MET A 621 17.78 23.27 -1.31
CA MET A 621 18.11 23.39 0.11
C MET A 621 16.94 23.07 1.03
N ASN A 622 15.73 23.53 0.68
CA ASN A 622 14.51 23.21 1.41
C ASN A 622 14.31 21.69 1.46
N PHE A 623 14.45 21.01 0.32
CA PHE A 623 14.38 19.55 0.28
C PHE A 623 15.47 18.89 1.13
N ARG A 624 16.74 19.31 1.00
CA ARG A 624 17.85 18.78 1.81
C ARG A 624 17.62 18.97 3.31
N ASN A 625 17.03 20.09 3.71
CA ASN A 625 16.77 20.40 5.12
C ASN A 625 15.61 19.61 5.72
N LEU A 626 14.67 19.11 4.90
CA LEU A 626 13.65 18.15 5.33
C LEU A 626 14.26 16.78 5.70
N ILE A 627 15.44 16.44 5.19
CA ILE A 627 16.10 15.17 5.51
C ILE A 627 16.69 15.25 6.93
N PRO A 628 16.34 14.30 7.83
CA PRO A 628 16.84 14.30 9.20
C PRO A 628 18.37 14.31 9.26
N ALA A 629 18.94 15.03 10.22
CA ALA A 629 20.37 15.27 10.32
C ALA A 629 21.22 13.99 10.31
N GLN A 630 20.73 12.90 10.93
CA GLN A 630 21.43 11.60 10.96
C GLN A 630 21.63 10.95 9.58
N TYR A 631 20.84 11.32 8.58
CA TYR A 631 20.93 10.77 7.23
C TYR A 631 21.69 11.68 6.26
N ARG A 632 21.98 12.93 6.64
CA ARG A 632 22.60 13.93 5.77
C ARG A 632 23.97 13.51 5.25
N SER A 633 24.78 12.80 6.04
CA SER A 633 26.08 12.31 5.60
C SER A 633 26.02 11.39 4.37
N TYR A 634 24.91 10.69 4.17
CA TYR A 634 24.72 9.79 3.03
C TYR A 634 24.24 10.51 1.77
N VAL A 635 23.50 11.61 1.94
CA VAL A 635 22.81 12.29 0.82
C VAL A 635 23.52 13.58 0.40
N ASP A 636 24.14 14.30 1.34
CA ASP A 636 24.87 15.56 1.09
C ASP A 636 25.91 15.47 -0.02
N PRO A 637 26.65 14.35 -0.21
CA PRO A 637 27.55 14.20 -1.36
C PRO A 637 26.84 14.42 -2.70
N SER A 638 25.61 13.92 -2.87
CA SER A 638 24.83 14.07 -4.11
C SER A 638 24.41 15.51 -4.35
N PHE A 639 24.02 16.23 -3.29
CA PHE A 639 23.69 17.66 -3.37
C PHE A 639 24.93 18.49 -3.72
N LYS A 640 26.06 18.19 -3.08
CA LYS A 640 27.33 18.89 -3.26
C LYS A 640 27.83 18.80 -4.69
N VAL A 641 27.75 17.63 -5.33
CA VAL A 641 28.13 17.48 -6.75
C VAL A 641 27.39 18.46 -7.67
N GLY A 642 26.09 18.67 -7.44
CA GLY A 642 25.29 19.63 -8.20
C GLY A 642 25.71 21.09 -7.94
N PHE A 643 25.92 21.44 -6.67
CA PHE A 643 26.29 22.79 -6.26
C PHE A 643 27.73 23.17 -6.61
N ASP A 644 28.67 22.23 -6.57
CA ASP A 644 30.05 22.47 -7.00
C ASP A 644 30.09 22.82 -8.50
N LYS A 645 29.30 22.12 -9.33
CA LYS A 645 29.12 22.45 -10.75
C LYS A 645 28.53 23.86 -10.94
N LEU A 646 27.50 24.23 -10.17
CA LEU A 646 26.88 25.54 -10.23
C LEU A 646 27.82 26.66 -9.80
N SER A 647 28.55 26.46 -8.70
CA SER A 647 29.51 27.42 -8.16
C SER A 647 30.64 27.70 -9.16
N ALA A 648 31.16 26.65 -9.81
CA ALA A 648 32.17 26.78 -10.84
C ALA A 648 31.67 27.52 -12.09
N ALA A 649 30.40 27.32 -12.49
CA ALA A 649 29.86 27.82 -13.75
C ALA A 649 29.17 29.20 -13.67
N LYS A 650 28.64 29.59 -12.50
CA LYS A 650 27.78 30.79 -12.34
C LYS A 650 28.44 31.96 -11.62
N GLY A 651 29.73 31.85 -11.30
CA GLY A 651 30.54 32.94 -10.77
C GLY A 651 30.40 33.16 -9.25
N ALA A 652 31.16 34.13 -8.75
CA ALA A 652 31.39 34.32 -7.32
C ALA A 652 30.12 34.65 -6.50
N GLU A 653 29.14 35.35 -7.08
CA GLU A 653 27.89 35.67 -6.37
C GLU A 653 27.10 34.41 -6.03
N ILE A 654 26.95 33.50 -6.99
CA ILE A 654 26.21 32.24 -6.79
C ILE A 654 27.01 31.28 -5.90
N ASP A 655 28.34 31.21 -6.04
CA ASP A 655 29.21 30.45 -5.13
C ASP A 655 29.08 30.93 -3.68
N ALA A 656 29.11 32.25 -3.46
CA ALA A 656 28.90 32.83 -2.14
C ALA A 656 27.50 32.53 -1.59
N TYR A 657 26.47 32.61 -2.44
CA TYR A 657 25.10 32.28 -2.05
C TYR A 657 24.96 30.81 -1.62
N ILE A 658 25.44 29.86 -2.45
CA ILE A 658 25.45 28.43 -2.15
C ILE A 658 26.15 28.17 -0.81
N LYS A 659 27.35 28.72 -0.61
CA LYS A 659 28.09 28.59 0.66
C LYS A 659 27.35 29.17 1.87
N SER A 660 26.50 30.17 1.66
CA SER A 660 25.70 30.77 2.73
C SER A 660 24.52 29.89 3.14
N VAL A 661 23.88 29.21 2.18
CA VAL A 661 22.68 28.39 2.42
C VAL A 661 23.01 26.92 2.73
N PHE A 662 24.16 26.40 2.28
CA PHE A 662 24.56 25.00 2.47
C PHE A 662 25.12 24.66 3.87
N LYS A 663 24.95 25.56 4.86
CA LYS A 663 25.54 25.39 6.20
C LYS A 663 24.86 24.31 7.03
#